data_AF-A0A4Y7L0B1-F1
#
_entry.id   AF-A0A4Y7L0B1-F1
#
_cell.length_a   1.000
_cell.length_b   1.000
_cell.length_c   1.000
_cell.angle_alpha   90.00
_cell.angle_beta   90.00
_cell.angle_gamma   90.00
#
_symmetry.space_group_name_H-M   'P 1'
#
loop_
_entity.id
_entity.type
_entity.pdbx_description
1 polymer ?
#
loop_
_entity_poly.entity_id
_entity_poly.type
_entity_poly.pdbx_seq_one_letter_code
_entity_poly.pdbx_strand_id
1 'polypeptide(L)'
;MGLKRLTTTYQKLDWMGLELTEQAITFSLPRTGSMYYFNIVSCFLLGWHSNLSNNNSPDPNGPMYYNGIYHLFYQYNPKAAAWASDIVWGHSVSKDMVNWFCLDVAMAPMDSFDVNGCWSGSATILPGNKPVMLYTGIDINNVQVQNIAVPKNSSDPLLVEWKKLHKNPLILPPNGINATSFRDPTTAWLGKDGYWRILVGSERSNLGTALLFRSKDFMEWTASENNFHSAPDTGIWECPDFFPVSLKGKKGLDTSESGADVKYILKVSVQRTWSDFYTVGAYCLNKDAYVPDNTPGNHYSTTTGLKFDYGKFYASKTFFDEAKNRRILWAWVNESDSAADDFAKGWAGIQAIPRTLWLDRNGKQLLQWPIEELKTLRTNEVKLKKTPLTKGSVFEVQGITAAQADIEVRFRLPSLENAESFDPSWNDAQQLCGRKDATVQGGIGPFGLLTLASKDLDEYTAVFFRVFKAQDKPVVLMCSGGIRSSLKVELDKPSYGAFVDVDLIDGEISLRSLIDHTVVESFGAGGKTCITTRVYPTLAVGMEAHLYAFNNGTETVEIKRLNAWTMQTPNMNLGHEISLATALHDACDPVSGPAICGLVPLLNFPKHQQVLTMSSPFIGSTNSMKDDNAVDSAASFAYSPLYGSSSETGSSDGLGINRTGYHFQSPKNWINGPMYYNGIYHLFYQYNPKAVIWESALSWGHSVSKDMVNWFRLDVAMSPTETYDINGCWSGSATILPGNKLVMLYTGIDINNGQVQNIAVPKDLSDPLLVEWEKLDQNPVILRPDDITPDKFRDPTTAWLGEDGHWRILIGSEKNNKVAALLFKSNDFMTWTESEDAFHSAEPHTGMWECLDFFPMSLKGKEALDTSAKGDDIKYVFKVSIQDTFTDFYTVGNYFVNNGEYYIPENTVGDPYSPVTGLRLDYGKFYASKTFFDEAKNRRILWGWVNEPDSNADAIARGWAGIQSIPRTLWLDKNERQLLQWPITELETLRTNEVEYTKKLLTEGKHFEVENVTAAQADIEVTFRIPNLENAEVFDPSWVDAQQLSGEKGATGKGGIGPFGLLTLASKDLEEYTAVFFRVFRAQDKYVVLMGSGGSRSSLRGEGLLHKPTYGAFVDVDLVDGEISLRCLIDHSVVESFGAGGKACITTRTYPTLAVGKEAHLYAFNYGSETVEIAKLNAWTMKTPEMNLNDGKALLRE
;
A
#
# COMPACT_ATOMS: atom_id res chain seq x y z
N MET A 1 -34.62 -42.09 46.53
CA MET A 1 -34.18 -43.00 45.44
C MET A 1 -33.07 -42.28 44.69
N GLY A 2 -32.00 -42.88 44.19
CA GLY A 2 -31.50 -44.27 44.27
C GLY A 2 -30.16 -44.38 43.52
N LEU A 3 -29.24 -45.22 43.98
CA LEU A 3 -27.83 -45.33 43.54
C LEU A 3 -27.61 -45.39 41.99
N LYS A 4 -26.58 -44.79 41.36
CA LYS A 4 -25.09 -44.89 41.47
C LYS A 4 -24.44 -45.99 40.58
N ARG A 5 -23.66 -45.54 39.58
CA ARG A 5 -22.32 -46.04 39.12
C ARG A 5 -22.13 -47.31 38.22
N LEU A 6 -21.19 -47.11 37.25
CA LEU A 6 -20.05 -47.95 36.80
C LEU A 6 -20.20 -49.08 35.73
N THR A 7 -19.49 -48.86 34.59
CA THR A 7 -18.53 -49.74 33.84
C THR A 7 -18.87 -51.22 33.50
N THR A 8 -18.34 -51.87 32.44
CA THR A 8 -16.94 -51.87 31.95
C THR A 8 -16.79 -52.40 30.49
N THR A 9 -15.60 -52.19 29.90
CA THR A 9 -15.04 -52.54 28.57
C THR A 9 -15.18 -54.00 28.09
N TYR A 10 -15.06 -54.26 26.77
CA TYR A 10 -14.10 -55.24 26.19
C TYR A 10 -13.81 -55.05 24.66
N GLN A 11 -12.71 -55.67 24.20
CA GLN A 11 -12.11 -55.75 22.83
C GLN A 11 -12.56 -57.03 22.07
N LYS A 12 -12.24 -57.35 20.80
CA LYS A 12 -11.80 -56.74 19.50
C LYS A 12 -11.69 -57.92 18.47
N LEU A 13 -11.55 -57.65 17.15
CA LEU A 13 -11.25 -58.61 16.03
C LEU A 13 -12.49 -59.37 15.50
N ASP A 14 -12.62 -59.87 14.26
CA ASP A 14 -12.13 -59.59 12.86
C ASP A 14 -12.78 -60.70 11.95
N TRP A 15 -12.84 -60.73 10.60
CA TRP A 15 -12.45 -59.90 9.43
C TRP A 15 -13.42 -60.23 8.24
N MET A 16 -13.26 -59.60 7.06
CA MET A 16 -13.94 -59.86 5.76
C MET A 16 -15.43 -59.43 5.64
N GLY A 17 -15.92 -58.80 4.55
CA GLY A 17 -15.23 -58.09 3.45
C GLY A 17 -15.88 -58.24 2.06
N LEU A 18 -16.56 -57.20 1.55
CA LEU A 18 -16.66 -56.82 0.12
C LEU A 18 -17.42 -55.49 -0.08
N GLU A 19 -17.31 -54.91 -1.28
CA GLU A 19 -17.74 -53.57 -1.72
C GLU A 19 -19.29 -53.45 -1.83
N LEU A 20 -19.94 -52.28 -1.77
CA LEU A 20 -19.81 -51.14 -2.70
C LEU A 20 -20.20 -49.76 -2.11
N THR A 21 -19.85 -48.73 -2.87
CA THR A 21 -19.90 -47.29 -2.58
C THR A 21 -21.29 -46.65 -2.49
N GLU A 22 -21.41 -45.61 -1.65
CA GLU A 22 -22.14 -44.38 -2.00
C GLU A 22 -21.40 -43.15 -1.44
N GLN A 23 -21.59 -41.97 -2.02
CA GLN A 23 -20.67 -40.82 -1.87
C GLN A 23 -21.08 -39.84 -0.76
N ALA A 24 -20.15 -39.49 0.13
CA ALA A 24 -20.27 -38.35 1.03
C ALA A 24 -19.33 -37.22 0.55
N ILE A 25 -19.91 -36.07 0.18
CA ILE A 25 -19.14 -34.90 -0.27
C ILE A 25 -18.64 -34.14 0.96
N THR A 26 -17.35 -34.26 1.27
CA THR A 26 -16.69 -33.48 2.33
C THR A 26 -16.08 -32.21 1.74
N PHE A 27 -16.69 -31.05 1.99
CA PHE A 27 -16.05 -29.77 1.70
C PHE A 27 -14.96 -29.48 2.75
N SER A 28 -13.71 -29.76 2.39
CA SER A 28 -12.54 -29.24 3.11
C SER A 28 -12.29 -27.80 2.68
N LEU A 29 -12.61 -26.83 3.54
CA LEU A 29 -12.21 -25.43 3.34
C LEU A 29 -10.68 -25.31 3.51
N PRO A 30 -9.96 -24.71 2.55
CA PRO A 30 -8.50 -24.65 2.58
C PRO A 30 -7.99 -23.62 3.60
N ARG A 31 -6.79 -23.86 4.14
CA ARG A 31 -6.04 -22.87 4.93
C ARG A 31 -5.25 -21.97 3.96
N THR A 32 -5.73 -20.75 3.74
CA THR A 32 -5.02 -19.73 2.95
C THR A 32 -5.01 -18.41 3.72
N GLY A 33 -4.01 -18.24 4.59
CA GLY A 33 -3.63 -16.93 5.12
C GLY A 33 -2.45 -16.40 4.32
N SER A 34 -2.56 -15.18 3.79
CA SER A 34 -1.52 -14.58 2.96
C SER A 34 -0.31 -14.18 3.80
N MET A 35 0.83 -14.81 3.52
CA MET A 35 2.09 -14.55 4.23
C MET A 35 2.79 -13.34 3.61
N TYR A 36 2.97 -12.26 4.38
CA TYR A 36 3.70 -11.07 3.94
C TYR A 36 5.21 -11.29 4.06
N TYR A 37 5.89 -11.35 2.91
CA TYR A 37 7.33 -11.57 2.79
C TYR A 37 8.01 -10.31 2.25
N PHE A 38 8.64 -9.52 3.14
CA PHE A 38 9.32 -8.27 2.77
C PHE A 38 10.76 -8.52 2.30
N ASN A 39 10.92 -8.91 1.03
CA ASN A 39 12.24 -9.06 0.42
C ASN A 39 12.99 -7.70 0.37
N ILE A 40 14.33 -7.75 0.35
CA ILE A 40 15.30 -6.62 0.23
C ILE A 40 15.13 -5.83 -1.10
N VAL A 41 14.19 -6.23 -1.97
CA VAL A 41 14.02 -5.73 -3.33
C VAL A 41 12.55 -5.35 -3.59
N SER A 42 11.91 -4.63 -2.65
CA SER A 42 10.46 -4.47 -2.62
C SER A 42 9.82 -3.39 -3.53
N CYS A 43 10.53 -2.43 -4.14
CA CYS A 43 9.92 -1.59 -5.20
C CYS A 43 9.40 -2.45 -6.38
N PHE A 44 9.96 -3.65 -6.53
CA PHE A 44 9.60 -4.63 -7.56
C PHE A 44 8.54 -5.64 -7.06
N LEU A 45 8.13 -5.53 -5.78
CA LEU A 45 6.95 -6.16 -5.16
C LEU A 45 5.77 -5.16 -5.04
N LEU A 46 6.07 -3.86 -4.99
CA LEU A 46 5.13 -2.78 -4.68
C LEU A 46 4.32 -2.35 -5.91
N GLY A 47 3.31 -3.16 -6.25
CA GLY A 47 2.14 -2.71 -6.99
C GLY A 47 0.90 -2.74 -6.11
N TRP A 48 0.71 -1.74 -5.24
CA TRP A 48 -0.47 -1.63 -4.36
C TRP A 48 -1.52 -0.70 -4.97
N HIS A 49 -2.49 -1.29 -5.68
CA HIS A 49 -3.65 -0.63 -6.29
C HIS A 49 -4.89 -1.52 -6.01
N SER A 50 -5.82 -1.06 -5.18
CA SER A 50 -6.62 -1.93 -4.29
C SER A 50 -7.95 -2.50 -4.82
N ASN A 51 -8.12 -2.79 -6.12
CA ASN A 51 -9.28 -3.57 -6.58
C ASN A 51 -8.98 -4.28 -7.91
N LEU A 52 -8.75 -5.59 -7.83
CA LEU A 52 -8.23 -6.46 -8.91
C LEU A 52 -6.90 -6.01 -9.53
N SER A 53 -5.82 -5.95 -8.74
CA SER A 53 -4.48 -6.39 -9.19
C SER A 53 -3.55 -6.59 -7.96
N ASN A 54 -2.71 -7.63 -7.77
CA ASN A 54 -2.13 -8.66 -8.64
C ASN A 54 -1.05 -8.06 -9.60
N ASN A 55 0.24 -8.45 -9.53
CA ASN A 55 1.31 -7.90 -10.39
C ASN A 55 2.29 -8.99 -10.90
N ASN A 56 2.83 -8.93 -12.13
CA ASN A 56 3.78 -9.94 -12.66
C ASN A 56 4.71 -9.40 -13.77
N SER A 57 5.89 -10.01 -13.89
CA SER A 57 6.91 -9.91 -14.96
C SER A 57 7.80 -8.65 -14.99
N PRO A 58 8.77 -8.53 -14.07
CA PRO A 58 9.76 -7.46 -14.03
C PRO A 58 11.07 -7.77 -14.78
N ASP A 59 11.04 -7.83 -16.12
CA ASP A 59 12.27 -7.72 -16.92
C ASP A 59 13.00 -6.41 -16.56
N PRO A 60 14.28 -6.42 -16.13
CA PRO A 60 15.02 -5.18 -15.86
C PRO A 60 15.22 -4.40 -17.16
N ASN A 61 14.80 -3.14 -17.17
CA ASN A 61 14.77 -2.28 -18.34
C ASN A 61 15.55 -0.99 -18.08
N GLY A 62 16.20 -0.47 -19.11
CA GLY A 62 16.90 0.82 -19.03
C GLY A 62 17.87 1.07 -17.87
N PRO A 63 18.54 0.08 -17.24
CA PRO A 63 19.35 0.35 -16.05
C PRO A 63 20.53 1.26 -16.40
N MET A 64 20.77 2.30 -15.61
CA MET A 64 21.85 3.27 -15.86
C MET A 64 22.26 4.04 -14.60
N TYR A 65 23.41 4.71 -14.67
CA TYR A 65 23.80 5.76 -13.72
C TYR A 65 23.79 7.11 -14.46
N TYR A 66 23.14 8.12 -13.90
CA TYR A 66 23.03 9.45 -14.49
C TYR A 66 23.06 10.54 -13.41
N ASN A 67 23.87 11.58 -13.60
CA ASN A 67 23.92 12.78 -12.74
C ASN A 67 24.00 12.54 -11.20
N GLY A 68 24.55 11.41 -10.75
CA GLY A 68 24.63 11.06 -9.33
C GLY A 68 23.70 9.93 -8.87
N ILE A 69 22.73 9.55 -9.72
CA ILE A 69 21.60 8.66 -9.41
C ILE A 69 21.69 7.38 -10.24
N TYR A 70 21.39 6.23 -9.63
CA TYR A 70 21.10 4.99 -10.34
C TYR A 70 19.61 4.93 -10.69
N HIS A 71 19.28 4.67 -11.95
CA HIS A 71 17.91 4.45 -12.41
C HIS A 71 17.77 2.99 -12.81
N LEU A 72 16.65 2.38 -12.43
CA LEU A 72 16.23 1.06 -12.89
C LEU A 72 14.77 1.15 -13.32
N PHE A 73 14.49 0.78 -14.56
CA PHE A 73 13.14 0.61 -15.07
C PHE A 73 12.85 -0.90 -15.13
N TYR A 74 11.59 -1.26 -15.28
CA TYR A 74 11.20 -2.66 -15.33
C TYR A 74 9.89 -2.82 -16.07
N GLN A 75 9.71 -3.93 -16.79
CA GLN A 75 8.37 -4.33 -17.21
C GLN A 75 7.47 -4.40 -15.97
N TYR A 76 6.28 -3.82 -16.08
CA TYR A 76 5.32 -3.74 -14.98
C TYR A 76 3.91 -3.91 -15.54
N ASN A 77 3.10 -4.70 -14.84
CA ASN A 77 1.68 -4.83 -15.11
C ASN A 77 0.88 -4.18 -13.97
N PRO A 78 0.34 -2.96 -14.14
CA PRO A 78 -0.50 -2.30 -13.13
C PRO A 78 -1.92 -2.92 -13.00
N LYS A 79 -2.15 -4.14 -13.53
CA LYS A 79 -3.48 -4.76 -13.67
C LYS A 79 -3.56 -6.27 -13.40
N ALA A 80 -2.47 -7.05 -13.36
CA ALA A 80 -2.56 -8.50 -13.08
C ALA A 80 -1.27 -9.18 -12.60
N ALA A 81 -1.44 -10.24 -11.77
CA ALA A 81 -0.39 -11.20 -11.39
C ALA A 81 -0.18 -12.29 -12.45
N ALA A 82 -0.66 -12.01 -13.66
CA ALA A 82 -0.22 -12.62 -14.89
C ALA A 82 0.46 -11.54 -15.72
N TRP A 83 1.47 -11.91 -16.50
CA TRP A 83 1.93 -11.06 -17.58
C TRP A 83 0.75 -10.72 -18.52
N ALA A 84 0.67 -9.47 -18.96
CA ALA A 84 -0.33 -8.99 -19.92
C ALA A 84 0.35 -8.47 -21.18
N SER A 85 -0.39 -8.25 -22.27
CA SER A 85 0.19 -7.67 -23.48
C SER A 85 0.62 -6.21 -23.28
N ASP A 86 -0.24 -5.42 -22.62
CA ASP A 86 -0.17 -3.97 -22.43
C ASP A 86 0.75 -3.53 -21.27
N ILE A 87 1.85 -4.28 -21.07
CA ILE A 87 2.92 -3.97 -20.12
C ILE A 87 3.45 -2.53 -20.29
N VAL A 88 3.79 -1.92 -19.16
CA VAL A 88 4.40 -0.59 -19.05
C VAL A 88 5.82 -0.67 -18.49
N TRP A 89 6.58 0.42 -18.56
CA TRP A 89 7.84 0.55 -17.80
C TRP A 89 7.58 1.23 -16.46
N GLY A 90 7.60 0.45 -15.37
CA GLY A 90 7.79 0.97 -14.02
C GLY A 90 9.19 1.55 -13.86
N HIS A 91 9.39 2.43 -12.88
CA HIS A 91 10.65 3.17 -12.69
C HIS A 91 11.00 3.25 -11.20
N SER A 92 12.27 3.11 -10.84
CA SER A 92 12.79 3.40 -9.50
C SER A 92 14.18 4.01 -9.58
N VAL A 93 14.54 4.81 -8.59
CA VAL A 93 15.85 5.47 -8.48
C VAL A 93 16.51 5.25 -7.12
N SER A 94 17.84 5.31 -7.08
CA SER A 94 18.65 5.03 -5.89
C SER A 94 20.00 5.75 -5.92
N LYS A 95 20.64 5.93 -4.75
CA LYS A 95 22.04 6.39 -4.61
C LYS A 95 23.05 5.27 -4.33
N ASP A 96 22.58 4.08 -3.97
CA ASP A 96 23.42 2.96 -3.51
C ASP A 96 23.02 1.60 -4.11
N MET A 97 21.94 1.55 -4.89
CA MET A 97 21.25 0.37 -5.42
C MET A 97 20.71 -0.60 -4.35
N VAL A 98 20.57 -0.13 -3.11
CA VAL A 98 20.05 -0.89 -1.96
C VAL A 98 18.75 -0.28 -1.47
N ASN A 99 18.72 1.04 -1.26
CA ASN A 99 17.55 1.82 -0.87
C ASN A 99 16.98 2.51 -2.11
N TRP A 100 15.68 2.40 -2.36
CA TRP A 100 15.06 2.86 -3.60
C TRP A 100 13.88 3.79 -3.37
N PHE A 101 13.66 4.68 -4.33
CA PHE A 101 12.47 5.51 -4.45
C PHE A 101 11.75 5.03 -5.72
N CYS A 102 10.57 4.43 -5.57
CA CYS A 102 9.76 3.96 -6.70
C CYS A 102 9.00 5.16 -7.29
N LEU A 103 9.18 5.42 -8.58
CA LEU A 103 8.62 6.58 -9.30
C LEU A 103 7.41 6.17 -10.15
N ASP A 104 6.75 7.17 -10.75
CA ASP A 104 5.71 6.98 -11.76
C ASP A 104 6.13 6.08 -12.93
N VAL A 105 5.12 5.57 -13.66
CA VAL A 105 5.31 4.80 -14.90
C VAL A 105 5.96 5.69 -15.97
N ALA A 106 7.23 5.46 -16.26
CA ALA A 106 8.03 6.24 -17.18
C ALA A 106 7.57 6.12 -18.65
N MET A 107 7.08 4.94 -19.06
CA MET A 107 6.54 4.71 -20.41
C MET A 107 5.34 3.75 -20.39
N ALA A 108 4.18 4.26 -20.81
CA ALA A 108 2.94 3.51 -20.97
C ALA A 108 2.54 3.41 -22.46
N PRO A 109 1.82 2.34 -22.89
CA PRO A 109 1.32 2.19 -24.25
C PRO A 109 0.30 3.28 -24.58
N MET A 110 0.59 4.11 -25.58
CA MET A 110 -0.25 5.29 -25.92
C MET A 110 -0.23 5.64 -27.41
N ASP A 111 0.79 5.22 -28.15
CA ASP A 111 1.02 5.64 -29.53
C ASP A 111 0.87 4.44 -30.47
N SER A 112 0.55 4.65 -31.76
CA SER A 112 0.28 3.53 -32.69
C SER A 112 1.42 2.52 -32.88
N PHE A 113 2.63 2.86 -32.44
CA PHE A 113 3.85 2.04 -32.45
C PHE A 113 4.14 1.31 -31.12
N ASP A 114 3.35 1.53 -30.07
CA ASP A 114 3.42 0.80 -28.79
C ASP A 114 2.06 0.57 -28.08
N VAL A 115 0.94 0.89 -28.72
CA VAL A 115 -0.44 0.80 -28.19
C VAL A 115 -0.81 -0.55 -27.58
N ASN A 116 -0.17 -1.64 -28.01
CA ASN A 116 -0.43 -2.99 -27.50
C ASN A 116 0.63 -3.47 -26.48
N GLY A 117 1.58 -2.61 -26.06
CA GLY A 117 2.57 -2.89 -25.01
C GLY A 117 3.91 -2.15 -25.20
N CYS A 118 4.49 -1.69 -24.08
CA CYS A 118 5.86 -1.16 -23.99
C CYS A 118 6.78 -2.22 -23.36
N TRP A 119 7.35 -3.09 -24.20
CA TRP A 119 8.20 -4.22 -23.78
C TRP A 119 9.67 -3.81 -23.58
N SER A 120 10.53 -4.79 -23.28
CA SER A 120 11.90 -4.64 -22.82
C SER A 120 12.82 -3.79 -23.72
N GLY A 121 13.85 -3.22 -23.08
CA GLY A 121 14.79 -2.30 -23.72
C GLY A 121 15.92 -1.81 -22.82
N SER A 122 16.72 -0.87 -23.32
CA SER A 122 17.98 -0.44 -22.72
C SER A 122 18.24 1.06 -22.84
N ALA A 123 18.92 1.60 -21.84
CA ALA A 123 19.44 2.95 -21.83
C ALA A 123 20.75 3.04 -22.63
N THR A 124 21.00 4.20 -23.23
CA THR A 124 22.30 4.63 -23.77
C THR A 124 22.53 6.08 -23.37
N ILE A 125 23.71 6.42 -22.85
CA ILE A 125 24.09 7.80 -22.58
C ILE A 125 24.90 8.32 -23.76
N LEU A 126 24.32 9.22 -24.54
CA LEU A 126 24.96 9.81 -25.72
C LEU A 126 25.94 10.93 -25.33
N PRO A 127 26.97 11.19 -26.15
CA PRO A 127 27.92 12.29 -25.96
C PRO A 127 27.24 13.64 -25.69
N GLY A 128 27.76 14.36 -24.70
CA GLY A 128 27.08 15.53 -24.13
C GLY A 128 26.08 15.19 -23.03
N ASN A 129 26.20 14.02 -22.41
CA ASN A 129 25.44 13.57 -21.23
C ASN A 129 23.91 13.51 -21.44
N LYS A 130 23.49 12.84 -22.52
CA LYS A 130 22.08 12.74 -22.93
C LYS A 130 21.60 11.29 -22.87
N PRO A 131 20.84 10.87 -21.85
CA PRO A 131 20.31 9.51 -21.77
C PRO A 131 19.15 9.37 -22.77
N VAL A 132 19.10 8.23 -23.45
CA VAL A 132 18.02 7.84 -24.36
C VAL A 132 17.66 6.38 -24.13
N MET A 133 16.38 6.04 -24.22
CA MET A 133 15.90 4.67 -24.17
C MET A 133 15.62 4.16 -25.57
N LEU A 134 16.09 2.96 -25.89
CA LEU A 134 15.55 2.14 -26.97
C LEU A 134 14.73 1.02 -26.34
N TYR A 135 13.52 0.80 -26.83
CA TYR A 135 12.59 -0.22 -26.32
C TYR A 135 11.79 -0.85 -27.45
N THR A 136 11.27 -2.06 -27.23
CA THR A 136 10.31 -2.67 -28.14
C THR A 136 8.90 -2.20 -27.80
N GLY A 137 8.21 -1.58 -28.76
CA GLY A 137 6.76 -1.42 -28.70
C GLY A 137 6.04 -2.51 -29.50
N ILE A 138 4.79 -2.78 -29.12
CA ILE A 138 3.87 -3.59 -29.92
C ILE A 138 2.92 -2.65 -30.66
N ASP A 139 3.03 -2.62 -31.99
CA ASP A 139 2.20 -1.76 -32.84
C ASP A 139 0.74 -2.23 -32.90
N ILE A 140 -0.13 -1.41 -33.51
CA ILE A 140 -1.56 -1.72 -33.71
C ILE A 140 -1.84 -3.05 -34.44
N ASN A 141 -0.86 -3.58 -35.18
CA ASN A 141 -0.94 -4.84 -35.94
C ASN A 141 -0.33 -6.04 -35.17
N ASN A 142 0.10 -5.85 -33.92
CA ASN A 142 0.86 -6.81 -33.10
C ASN A 142 2.28 -7.13 -33.65
N VAL A 143 2.88 -6.18 -34.37
CA VAL A 143 4.28 -6.23 -34.80
C VAL A 143 5.17 -5.66 -33.69
N GLN A 144 6.24 -6.39 -33.34
CA GLN A 144 7.30 -5.86 -32.48
C GLN A 144 8.17 -4.88 -33.27
N VAL A 145 8.29 -3.65 -32.78
CA VAL A 145 8.99 -2.56 -33.44
C VAL A 145 9.88 -1.82 -32.45
N GLN A 146 11.03 -1.29 -32.89
CA GLN A 146 11.98 -0.63 -31.98
C GLN A 146 11.78 0.89 -32.00
N ASN A 147 11.54 1.43 -30.82
CA ASN A 147 11.14 2.80 -30.55
C ASN A 147 12.23 3.53 -29.74
N ILE A 148 12.30 4.86 -29.87
CA ILE A 148 13.13 5.71 -29.03
C ILE A 148 12.27 6.59 -28.11
N ALA A 149 12.72 6.75 -26.88
CA ALA A 149 12.27 7.79 -25.96
C ALA A 149 13.48 8.56 -25.37
N VAL A 150 13.25 9.82 -25.02
CA VAL A 150 14.22 10.73 -24.39
C VAL A 150 13.54 11.43 -23.20
N PRO A 151 14.26 11.88 -22.15
CA PRO A 151 13.62 12.64 -21.07
C PRO A 151 12.98 13.92 -21.60
N LYS A 152 11.81 14.33 -21.06
CA LYS A 152 11.26 15.68 -21.30
C LYS A 152 12.19 16.75 -20.75
N ASN A 153 12.77 16.50 -19.57
CA ASN A 153 13.74 17.36 -18.90
C ASN A 153 15.01 16.56 -18.53
N SER A 154 16.10 16.74 -19.26
CA SER A 154 17.39 16.09 -18.93
C SER A 154 18.17 16.80 -17.80
N SER A 155 17.60 17.83 -17.18
CA SER A 155 18.17 18.50 -15.99
C SER A 155 17.51 18.01 -14.68
N ASP A 156 16.43 17.24 -14.78
CA ASP A 156 15.87 16.47 -13.67
C ASP A 156 16.81 15.29 -13.36
N PRO A 157 17.32 15.14 -12.11
CA PRO A 157 18.16 14.00 -11.73
C PRO A 157 17.37 12.71 -11.51
N LEU A 158 16.04 12.75 -11.42
CA LEU A 158 15.17 11.57 -11.27
C LEU A 158 14.80 10.98 -12.63
N LEU A 159 14.69 11.84 -13.65
CA LEU A 159 14.23 11.55 -15.01
C LEU A 159 12.82 10.94 -15.03
N VAL A 160 11.87 11.57 -14.33
CA VAL A 160 10.49 11.05 -14.20
C VAL A 160 9.79 11.02 -15.56
N GLU A 161 9.80 12.15 -16.28
CA GLU A 161 9.03 12.28 -17.52
C GLU A 161 9.83 11.89 -18.78
N TRP A 162 9.30 10.96 -19.56
CA TRP A 162 9.85 10.59 -20.87
C TRP A 162 8.97 11.04 -22.03
N LYS A 163 9.62 11.23 -23.18
CA LYS A 163 9.03 11.64 -24.45
C LYS A 163 9.46 10.68 -25.55
N LYS A 164 8.50 9.91 -26.05
CA LYS A 164 8.61 9.14 -27.29
C LYS A 164 8.74 10.11 -28.47
N LEU A 165 9.51 9.76 -29.50
CA LEU A 165 9.67 10.62 -30.67
C LEU A 165 8.70 10.25 -31.78
N HIS A 166 8.09 11.26 -32.42
CA HIS A 166 7.13 11.10 -33.52
C HIS A 166 7.68 10.39 -34.79
N LYS A 167 8.99 10.11 -34.85
CA LYS A 167 9.63 9.31 -35.90
C LYS A 167 9.56 7.80 -35.59
N ASN A 168 9.00 7.40 -34.45
CA ASN A 168 8.81 6.01 -34.08
C ASN A 168 7.79 5.31 -35.03
N PRO A 169 8.00 4.02 -35.35
CA PRO A 169 9.15 3.21 -34.94
C PRO A 169 10.41 3.52 -35.74
N LEU A 170 11.57 3.54 -35.07
CA LEU A 170 12.86 3.74 -35.74
C LEU A 170 13.30 2.49 -36.53
N ILE A 171 12.88 1.30 -36.08
CA ILE A 171 13.27 0.02 -36.68
C ILE A 171 12.09 -0.93 -36.76
N LEU A 172 11.74 -1.34 -37.98
CA LEU A 172 10.80 -2.42 -38.27
C LEU A 172 11.54 -3.77 -38.41
N PRO A 173 10.87 -4.91 -38.22
CA PRO A 173 11.44 -6.23 -38.51
C PRO A 173 12.03 -6.31 -39.93
N PRO A 174 13.32 -6.68 -40.09
CA PRO A 174 13.91 -6.85 -41.42
C PRO A 174 13.22 -7.96 -42.23
N ASN A 175 13.27 -7.85 -43.56
CA ASN A 175 12.72 -8.86 -44.47
C ASN A 175 13.21 -10.28 -44.09
N GLY A 176 12.27 -11.21 -43.92
CA GLY A 176 12.55 -12.59 -43.50
C GLY A 176 12.73 -12.81 -41.99
N ILE A 177 12.50 -11.78 -41.16
CA ILE A 177 12.31 -11.91 -39.71
C ILE A 177 10.82 -12.00 -39.39
N ASN A 178 10.45 -12.78 -38.37
CA ASN A 178 9.08 -12.86 -37.89
C ASN A 178 8.72 -11.62 -37.05
N ALA A 179 7.58 -10.99 -37.36
CA ALA A 179 7.05 -9.81 -36.68
C ALA A 179 6.81 -10.01 -35.16
N THR A 180 6.58 -11.24 -34.71
CA THR A 180 6.40 -11.57 -33.28
C THR A 180 7.68 -12.11 -32.61
N SER A 181 8.83 -11.99 -33.29
CA SER A 181 10.13 -12.51 -32.82
C SER A 181 11.27 -11.53 -33.15
N PHE A 182 11.12 -10.26 -32.75
CA PHE A 182 12.06 -9.18 -33.02
C PHE A 182 12.01 -8.13 -31.89
N ARG A 183 12.76 -8.32 -30.80
CA ARG A 183 12.59 -7.53 -29.58
C ARG A 183 13.88 -7.30 -28.76
N ASP A 184 13.75 -6.45 -27.74
CA ASP A 184 14.71 -6.21 -26.67
C ASP A 184 16.04 -5.60 -27.15
N PRO A 185 16.05 -4.33 -27.61
CA PRO A 185 17.27 -3.67 -28.07
C PRO A 185 18.30 -3.53 -26.94
N THR A 186 19.58 -3.67 -27.28
CA THR A 186 20.70 -3.49 -26.34
C THR A 186 20.98 -2.02 -26.04
N THR A 187 21.76 -1.77 -24.97
CA THR A 187 22.54 -0.54 -24.85
C THR A 187 23.44 -0.43 -26.08
N ALA A 188 23.54 0.77 -26.65
CA ALA A 188 24.32 1.00 -27.85
C ALA A 188 25.80 1.21 -27.54
N TRP A 189 26.65 0.94 -28.53
CA TRP A 189 28.08 1.26 -28.46
C TRP A 189 28.54 2.04 -29.68
N LEU A 190 29.46 2.99 -29.49
CA LEU A 190 30.00 3.83 -30.54
C LEU A 190 31.31 3.24 -31.07
N GLY A 191 31.31 2.84 -32.34
CA GLY A 191 32.52 2.35 -33.01
C GLY A 191 33.48 3.48 -33.39
N LYS A 192 34.77 3.13 -33.53
CA LYS A 192 35.87 4.04 -33.91
C LYS A 192 35.77 4.60 -35.35
N ASP A 193 34.80 4.13 -36.13
CA ASP A 193 34.39 4.62 -37.44
C ASP A 193 33.27 5.68 -37.36
N GLY A 194 32.79 6.02 -36.17
CA GLY A 194 31.73 7.01 -35.93
C GLY A 194 30.30 6.50 -36.11
N TYR A 195 30.09 5.18 -36.12
CA TYR A 195 28.75 4.58 -36.15
C TYR A 195 28.38 3.96 -34.79
N TRP A 196 27.17 4.25 -34.32
CA TRP A 196 26.50 3.50 -33.26
C TRP A 196 26.10 2.10 -33.74
N ARG A 197 26.14 1.14 -32.83
CA ARG A 197 25.58 -0.21 -32.98
C ARG A 197 24.59 -0.51 -31.87
N ILE A 198 23.57 -1.31 -32.19
CA ILE A 198 22.77 -2.07 -31.22
C ILE A 198 22.58 -3.50 -31.73
N LEU A 199 22.25 -4.42 -30.83
CA LEU A 199 21.63 -5.71 -31.17
C LEU A 199 20.14 -5.68 -30.86
N VAL A 200 19.37 -6.45 -31.61
CA VAL A 200 17.97 -6.81 -31.30
C VAL A 200 17.85 -8.33 -31.32
N GLY A 201 17.15 -8.89 -30.33
CA GLY A 201 16.89 -10.31 -30.17
C GLY A 201 15.89 -10.82 -31.21
N SER A 202 16.18 -11.98 -31.79
CA SER A 202 15.42 -12.52 -32.92
C SER A 202 15.57 -14.04 -33.05
N GLU A 203 14.69 -14.64 -33.86
CA GLU A 203 14.97 -15.93 -34.52
C GLU A 203 15.07 -15.72 -36.03
N ARG A 204 15.97 -16.44 -36.71
CA ARG A 204 16.11 -16.47 -38.18
C ARG A 204 16.44 -17.88 -38.63
N SER A 205 15.57 -18.50 -39.44
CA SER A 205 15.77 -19.86 -39.98
C SER A 205 16.07 -20.92 -38.91
N ASN A 206 15.32 -20.90 -37.80
CA ASN A 206 15.48 -21.77 -36.61
C ASN A 206 16.82 -21.59 -35.85
N LEU A 207 17.52 -20.49 -36.10
CA LEU A 207 18.69 -20.05 -35.31
C LEU A 207 18.29 -18.85 -34.45
N GLY A 208 18.46 -18.97 -33.14
CA GLY A 208 18.43 -17.82 -32.25
C GLY A 208 19.53 -16.85 -32.65
N THR A 209 19.18 -15.57 -32.79
CA THR A 209 19.96 -14.60 -33.58
C THR A 209 20.00 -13.23 -32.92
N ALA A 210 21.19 -12.65 -32.85
CA ALA A 210 21.39 -11.23 -32.56
C ALA A 210 21.50 -10.46 -33.89
N LEU A 211 20.52 -9.62 -34.18
CA LEU A 211 20.51 -8.78 -35.38
C LEU A 211 21.22 -7.46 -35.10
N LEU A 212 22.26 -7.16 -35.87
CA LEU A 212 22.99 -5.89 -35.76
C LEU A 212 22.31 -4.78 -36.56
N PHE A 213 22.15 -3.61 -35.94
CA PHE A 213 21.79 -2.36 -36.61
C PHE A 213 22.87 -1.31 -36.40
N ARG A 214 23.08 -0.45 -37.41
CA ARG A 214 24.02 0.67 -37.37
C ARG A 214 23.32 2.02 -37.58
N SER A 215 23.78 3.06 -36.90
CA SER A 215 23.34 4.44 -37.12
C SER A 215 24.51 5.44 -37.01
N LYS A 216 24.39 6.63 -37.58
CA LYS A 216 25.31 7.76 -37.33
C LYS A 216 24.77 8.78 -36.34
N ASP A 217 23.45 8.97 -36.35
CA ASP A 217 22.73 10.06 -35.67
C ASP A 217 21.81 9.56 -34.54
N PHE A 218 21.77 8.23 -34.32
CA PHE A 218 20.88 7.53 -33.41
C PHE A 218 19.40 7.52 -33.84
N MET A 219 19.07 8.10 -35.00
CA MET A 219 17.70 8.26 -35.51
C MET A 219 17.44 7.47 -36.79
N GLU A 220 18.47 7.20 -37.61
CA GLU A 220 18.36 6.40 -38.82
C GLU A 220 19.22 5.14 -38.71
N TRP A 221 18.55 3.99 -38.67
CA TRP A 221 19.15 2.70 -38.37
C TRP A 221 19.09 1.76 -39.58
N THR A 222 20.24 1.27 -40.01
CA THR A 222 20.37 0.32 -41.11
C THR A 222 20.70 -1.07 -40.56
N ALA A 223 19.92 -2.08 -40.93
CA ALA A 223 20.20 -3.47 -40.60
C ALA A 223 21.50 -3.95 -41.28
N SER A 224 22.29 -4.75 -40.58
CA SER A 224 23.37 -5.53 -41.20
C SER A 224 22.78 -6.66 -42.05
N GLU A 225 23.35 -6.92 -43.23
CA GLU A 225 23.02 -8.10 -44.04
C GLU A 225 23.31 -9.40 -43.28
N ASN A 226 24.40 -9.41 -42.51
CA ASN A 226 24.84 -10.54 -41.71
C ASN A 226 24.37 -10.41 -40.25
N ASN A 227 23.97 -11.53 -39.65
CA ASN A 227 23.76 -11.65 -38.21
C ASN A 227 25.03 -11.25 -37.45
N PHE A 228 24.90 -10.64 -36.27
CA PHE A 228 26.04 -10.36 -35.39
C PHE A 228 26.65 -11.66 -34.83
N HIS A 229 25.75 -12.52 -34.39
CA HIS A 229 25.98 -13.88 -33.92
C HIS A 229 24.64 -14.65 -33.94
N SER A 230 24.69 -15.98 -33.99
CA SER A 230 23.50 -16.83 -33.95
C SER A 230 23.86 -18.28 -33.58
N ALA A 231 22.97 -19.01 -32.91
CA ALA A 231 23.19 -20.42 -32.55
C ALA A 231 21.95 -21.30 -32.86
N PRO A 232 22.14 -22.58 -33.24
CA PRO A 232 21.03 -23.52 -33.40
C PRO A 232 20.36 -23.86 -32.07
N ASP A 233 19.19 -24.52 -32.16
CA ASP A 233 18.48 -25.21 -31.07
C ASP A 233 18.08 -24.38 -29.84
N THR A 234 18.33 -23.07 -29.85
CA THR A 234 17.94 -22.13 -28.79
C THR A 234 16.51 -21.62 -28.95
N GLY A 235 15.98 -21.51 -30.17
CA GLY A 235 14.75 -20.77 -30.45
C GLY A 235 15.02 -19.26 -30.48
N ILE A 236 14.02 -18.42 -30.19
CA ILE A 236 14.24 -16.97 -30.09
C ILE A 236 15.26 -16.60 -29.00
N TRP A 237 16.10 -15.61 -29.31
CA TRP A 237 16.91 -14.90 -28.32
C TRP A 237 16.17 -13.65 -27.84
N GLU A 238 15.95 -13.57 -26.53
CA GLU A 238 15.37 -12.43 -25.83
C GLU A 238 16.47 -11.70 -25.04
N CYS A 239 16.20 -10.46 -24.63
CA CYS A 239 17.09 -9.60 -23.83
C CYS A 239 18.59 -9.82 -24.09
N PRO A 240 19.08 -9.63 -25.33
CA PRO A 240 20.51 -9.63 -25.59
C PRO A 240 21.21 -8.56 -24.75
N ASP A 241 22.48 -8.79 -24.44
CA ASP A 241 23.39 -7.79 -23.91
C ASP A 241 24.80 -8.03 -24.47
N PHE A 242 25.51 -6.95 -24.78
CA PHE A 242 26.82 -7.01 -25.41
C PHE A 242 27.74 -5.92 -24.86
N PHE A 243 28.82 -6.33 -24.21
CA PHE A 243 29.71 -5.41 -23.51
C PHE A 243 31.16 -5.90 -23.41
N PRO A 244 32.14 -4.99 -23.30
CA PRO A 244 33.53 -5.34 -23.04
C PRO A 244 33.78 -5.59 -21.54
N VAL A 245 34.76 -6.45 -21.26
CA VAL A 245 35.32 -6.72 -19.92
C VAL A 245 36.84 -6.68 -19.97
N SER A 246 37.46 -6.15 -18.92
CA SER A 246 38.92 -6.05 -18.85
C SER A 246 39.56 -7.42 -18.61
N LEU A 247 40.70 -7.68 -19.26
CA LEU A 247 41.60 -8.79 -18.94
C LEU A 247 42.31 -8.62 -17.58
N LYS A 248 42.20 -7.46 -16.91
CA LYS A 248 43.02 -7.09 -15.74
C LYS A 248 42.17 -6.55 -14.58
N GLY A 249 42.13 -7.31 -13.49
CA GLY A 249 41.52 -6.89 -12.22
C GLY A 249 40.00 -7.07 -12.19
N LYS A 250 39.30 -6.12 -11.56
CA LYS A 250 37.83 -6.10 -11.41
C LYS A 250 37.15 -4.90 -12.08
N LYS A 251 37.88 -4.13 -12.90
CA LYS A 251 37.35 -2.88 -13.46
C LYS A 251 36.27 -3.19 -14.51
N GLY A 252 35.11 -2.56 -14.36
CA GLY A 252 34.12 -2.46 -15.43
C GLY A 252 34.60 -1.51 -16.52
N LEU A 253 33.99 -1.62 -17.70
CA LEU A 253 34.29 -0.80 -18.87
C LEU A 253 32.99 -0.26 -19.48
N ASP A 254 33.08 0.92 -20.08
CA ASP A 254 32.02 1.46 -20.93
C ASP A 254 31.72 0.49 -22.09
N THR A 255 30.48 0.49 -22.57
CA THR A 255 30.02 -0.40 -23.64
C THR A 255 30.76 -0.16 -24.98
N SER A 256 31.34 1.03 -25.19
CA SER A 256 32.16 1.39 -26.37
C SER A 256 33.66 1.11 -26.22
N GLU A 257 34.12 0.67 -25.04
CA GLU A 257 35.55 0.48 -24.76
C GLU A 257 36.15 -0.61 -25.65
N SER A 258 37.29 -0.34 -26.31
CA SER A 258 37.89 -1.28 -27.26
C SER A 258 39.42 -1.17 -27.34
N GLY A 259 40.11 -2.32 -27.24
CA GLY A 259 41.57 -2.40 -27.29
C GLY A 259 42.08 -3.86 -27.26
N ALA A 260 43.39 -4.04 -27.03
CA ALA A 260 43.99 -5.38 -26.91
C ALA A 260 43.84 -6.01 -25.51
N ASP A 261 43.54 -5.19 -24.49
CA ASP A 261 43.40 -5.59 -23.08
C ASP A 261 41.95 -5.92 -22.66
N VAL A 262 41.04 -6.12 -23.63
CA VAL A 262 39.61 -6.41 -23.39
C VAL A 262 39.18 -7.69 -24.09
N LYS A 263 38.19 -8.37 -23.51
CA LYS A 263 37.32 -9.32 -24.21
C LYS A 263 35.91 -8.76 -24.26
N TYR A 264 35.04 -9.39 -25.04
CA TYR A 264 33.63 -9.06 -25.11
C TYR A 264 32.79 -10.22 -24.60
N ILE A 265 31.68 -9.87 -23.99
CA ILE A 265 30.63 -10.79 -23.56
C ILE A 265 29.44 -10.58 -24.49
N LEU A 266 28.92 -11.68 -25.04
CA LEU A 266 27.58 -11.71 -25.63
C LEU A 266 26.69 -12.57 -24.73
N LYS A 267 25.66 -11.96 -24.16
CA LYS A 267 24.63 -12.61 -23.36
C LYS A 267 23.31 -12.61 -24.12
N VAL A 268 22.52 -13.66 -23.96
CA VAL A 268 21.13 -13.78 -24.44
C VAL A 268 20.27 -14.56 -23.45
N SER A 269 18.99 -14.21 -23.37
CA SER A 269 17.96 -14.99 -22.68
C SER A 269 17.36 -15.99 -23.67
N VAL A 270 17.30 -17.27 -23.28
CA VAL A 270 16.87 -18.36 -24.18
C VAL A 270 15.52 -18.91 -23.73
N GLN A 271 14.45 -18.43 -24.38
CA GLN A 271 13.05 -18.67 -23.99
C GLN A 271 12.68 -20.14 -23.83
N ARG A 272 13.20 -21.01 -24.72
CA ARG A 272 13.03 -22.47 -24.67
C ARG A 272 13.47 -23.11 -23.35
N THR A 273 14.27 -22.40 -22.55
CA THR A 273 15.01 -22.93 -21.40
C THR A 273 14.91 -22.07 -20.15
N TRP A 274 14.22 -20.91 -20.22
CA TRP A 274 14.11 -19.91 -19.15
C TRP A 274 15.45 -19.67 -18.43
N SER A 275 16.51 -19.52 -19.21
CA SER A 275 17.89 -19.42 -18.74
C SER A 275 18.67 -18.36 -19.51
N ASP A 276 19.52 -17.65 -18.77
CA ASP A 276 20.39 -16.61 -19.30
C ASP A 276 21.81 -17.13 -19.49
N PHE A 277 22.21 -17.24 -20.76
CA PHE A 277 23.51 -17.72 -21.19
C PHE A 277 24.38 -16.58 -21.67
N TYR A 278 25.68 -16.67 -21.39
CA TYR A 278 26.67 -15.78 -22.00
C TYR A 278 27.80 -16.58 -22.63
N THR A 279 28.52 -15.94 -23.54
CA THR A 279 29.82 -16.41 -24.01
C THR A 279 30.87 -15.31 -23.86
N VAL A 280 32.12 -15.73 -23.73
CA VAL A 280 33.32 -14.88 -23.70
C VAL A 280 33.99 -14.95 -25.08
N GLY A 281 34.42 -13.82 -25.64
CA GLY A 281 35.02 -13.82 -26.97
C GLY A 281 35.60 -12.49 -27.45
N ALA A 282 35.73 -12.37 -28.76
CA ALA A 282 36.33 -11.22 -29.45
C ALA A 282 35.35 -10.57 -30.44
N TYR A 283 35.39 -9.23 -30.49
CA TYR A 283 34.61 -8.42 -31.42
C TYR A 283 35.44 -8.05 -32.65
N CYS A 284 35.09 -8.60 -33.81
CA CYS A 284 35.77 -8.31 -35.06
C CYS A 284 35.24 -7.00 -35.68
N LEU A 285 35.65 -5.83 -35.15
CA LEU A 285 35.22 -4.49 -35.60
C LEU A 285 35.06 -4.36 -37.14
N ASN A 286 36.10 -4.74 -37.91
CA ASN A 286 36.11 -4.62 -39.38
C ASN A 286 35.06 -5.50 -40.10
N LYS A 287 34.48 -6.48 -39.42
CA LYS A 287 33.41 -7.36 -39.91
C LYS A 287 32.07 -7.14 -39.20
N ASP A 288 32.09 -6.36 -38.11
CA ASP A 288 30.96 -6.18 -37.19
C ASP A 288 30.33 -7.50 -36.71
N ALA A 289 31.18 -8.48 -36.40
CA ALA A 289 30.78 -9.82 -35.98
C ALA A 289 31.44 -10.22 -34.65
N TYR A 290 30.71 -10.95 -33.82
CA TYR A 290 31.22 -11.51 -32.57
C TYR A 290 31.65 -12.98 -32.75
N VAL A 291 32.82 -13.30 -32.21
CA VAL A 291 33.43 -14.64 -32.26
C VAL A 291 33.68 -15.12 -30.83
N PRO A 292 32.92 -16.09 -30.30
CA PRO A 292 33.19 -16.67 -28.99
C PRO A 292 34.52 -17.45 -29.01
N ASP A 293 35.23 -17.45 -27.89
CA ASP A 293 36.43 -18.27 -27.71
C ASP A 293 36.09 -19.77 -27.79
N ASN A 294 36.97 -20.55 -28.43
CA ASN A 294 36.82 -22.01 -28.49
C ASN A 294 37.30 -22.65 -27.16
N THR A 295 36.51 -22.48 -26.10
CA THR A 295 36.75 -23.02 -24.75
C THR A 295 35.58 -23.90 -24.30
N PRO A 296 35.83 -24.98 -23.53
CA PRO A 296 34.76 -25.83 -23.00
C PRO A 296 33.72 -25.02 -22.21
N GLY A 297 32.45 -25.30 -22.47
CA GLY A 297 31.31 -24.62 -21.85
C GLY A 297 30.93 -23.26 -22.45
N ASN A 298 31.75 -22.67 -23.32
CA ASN A 298 31.53 -21.33 -23.88
C ASN A 298 30.52 -21.31 -25.05
N HIS A 299 29.29 -21.73 -24.78
CA HIS A 299 28.21 -21.90 -25.77
C HIS A 299 26.82 -21.96 -25.11
N TYR A 300 25.77 -21.74 -25.90
CA TYR A 300 24.38 -21.63 -25.47
C TYR A 300 23.72 -23.02 -25.31
N SER A 301 24.13 -23.79 -24.29
CA SER A 301 23.69 -25.17 -24.04
C SER A 301 23.24 -25.37 -22.59
N THR A 302 22.08 -26.01 -22.37
CA THR A 302 21.48 -26.19 -21.04
C THR A 302 22.34 -26.97 -20.05
N THR A 303 23.09 -27.98 -20.53
CA THR A 303 23.85 -28.90 -19.66
C THR A 303 25.21 -28.34 -19.25
N THR A 304 25.87 -27.63 -20.16
CA THR A 304 27.31 -27.29 -20.05
C THR A 304 27.63 -25.84 -20.39
N GLY A 305 26.64 -25.04 -20.78
CA GLY A 305 26.80 -23.62 -21.09
C GLY A 305 27.15 -22.76 -19.88
N LEU A 306 27.86 -21.66 -20.14
CA LEU A 306 28.06 -20.60 -19.16
C LEU A 306 26.75 -19.83 -18.98
N LYS A 307 26.18 -19.91 -17.77
CA LYS A 307 25.05 -19.07 -17.34
C LYS A 307 25.56 -17.99 -16.39
N PHE A 308 24.84 -16.88 -16.29
CA PHE A 308 25.05 -15.99 -15.14
C PHE A 308 24.64 -16.68 -13.83
N ASP A 309 23.54 -17.41 -13.84
CA ASP A 309 23.05 -18.10 -12.66
C ASP A 309 22.44 -19.44 -13.08
N TYR A 310 22.54 -20.44 -12.20
CA TYR A 310 22.09 -21.81 -12.48
C TYR A 310 20.75 -22.14 -11.80
N GLY A 311 20.08 -21.15 -11.21
CA GLY A 311 18.72 -21.22 -10.67
C GLY A 311 17.70 -20.39 -11.46
N LYS A 312 16.75 -19.75 -10.76
CA LYS A 312 15.73 -18.85 -11.34
C LYS A 312 16.36 -17.48 -11.60
N PHE A 313 16.66 -17.18 -12.87
CA PHE A 313 17.35 -15.95 -13.27
C PHE A 313 17.19 -15.72 -14.78
N TYR A 314 16.46 -14.67 -15.17
CA TYR A 314 16.08 -14.42 -16.57
C TYR A 314 16.13 -12.92 -16.93
N ALA A 315 15.99 -12.62 -18.23
CA ALA A 315 15.92 -11.28 -18.81
C ALA A 315 17.04 -10.29 -18.40
N SER A 316 18.19 -10.82 -17.95
CA SER A 316 19.21 -10.05 -17.25
C SER A 316 19.92 -9.04 -18.15
N LYS A 317 20.29 -7.91 -17.55
CA LYS A 317 20.77 -6.73 -18.29
C LYS A 317 21.83 -6.02 -17.48
N THR A 318 22.90 -5.57 -18.14
CA THR A 318 24.00 -4.86 -17.48
C THR A 318 24.05 -3.39 -17.83
N PHE A 319 24.68 -2.61 -16.95
CA PHE A 319 25.09 -1.24 -17.24
C PHE A 319 26.48 -0.94 -16.68
N PHE A 320 27.14 0.08 -17.22
CA PHE A 320 28.41 0.57 -16.70
C PHE A 320 28.14 1.64 -15.62
N ASP A 321 28.54 1.33 -14.39
CA ASP A 321 28.63 2.28 -13.28
C ASP A 321 29.97 3.00 -13.41
N GLU A 322 29.94 4.20 -13.98
CA GLU A 322 31.12 5.03 -14.15
C GLU A 322 31.65 5.60 -12.82
N ALA A 323 30.78 5.88 -11.84
CA ALA A 323 31.17 6.43 -10.55
C ALA A 323 32.09 5.49 -9.77
N LYS A 324 31.77 4.19 -9.76
CA LYS A 324 32.61 3.14 -9.14
C LYS A 324 33.40 2.30 -10.14
N ASN A 325 33.41 2.69 -11.42
CA ASN A 325 34.17 2.04 -12.49
C ASN A 325 33.95 0.50 -12.54
N ARG A 326 32.69 0.07 -12.46
CA ARG A 326 32.27 -1.34 -12.39
C ARG A 326 31.12 -1.63 -13.35
N ARG A 327 30.89 -2.88 -13.72
CA ARG A 327 29.69 -3.29 -14.49
C ARG A 327 28.72 -3.98 -13.53
N ILE A 328 27.48 -3.51 -13.50
CA ILE A 328 26.42 -4.06 -12.67
C ILE A 328 25.50 -4.92 -13.53
N LEU A 329 25.00 -6.03 -12.96
CA LEU A 329 24.02 -6.94 -13.53
C LEU A 329 22.73 -6.89 -12.70
N TRP A 330 21.60 -6.75 -13.40
CA TRP A 330 20.24 -6.94 -12.91
C TRP A 330 19.60 -8.14 -13.61
N ALA A 331 18.62 -8.80 -12.98
CA ALA A 331 17.89 -9.93 -13.57
C ALA A 331 16.55 -10.17 -12.89
N TRP A 332 15.56 -10.60 -13.67
CA TRP A 332 14.30 -11.10 -13.14
C TRP A 332 14.50 -12.48 -12.48
N VAL A 333 13.96 -12.65 -11.29
CA VAL A 333 13.76 -13.94 -10.63
C VAL A 333 12.26 -14.21 -10.57
N ASN A 334 11.77 -15.10 -11.42
CA ASN A 334 10.36 -15.48 -11.45
C ASN A 334 9.98 -16.43 -10.31
N GLU A 335 8.67 -16.56 -10.06
CA GLU A 335 8.11 -17.33 -8.96
C GLU A 335 8.33 -18.85 -9.09
N SER A 336 8.16 -19.58 -7.99
CA SER A 336 8.10 -21.05 -7.94
C SER A 336 6.86 -21.60 -7.21
N ASP A 337 5.94 -20.73 -6.79
CA ASP A 337 4.59 -21.10 -6.38
C ASP A 337 3.62 -21.03 -7.58
N SER A 338 2.32 -21.22 -7.33
CA SER A 338 1.33 -21.31 -8.41
C SER A 338 0.80 -19.93 -8.81
N ALA A 339 0.30 -19.79 -10.04
CA ALA A 339 -0.38 -18.56 -10.44
C ALA A 339 -1.58 -18.22 -9.52
N ALA A 340 -2.22 -19.21 -8.90
CA ALA A 340 -3.27 -18.98 -7.90
C ALA A 340 -2.71 -18.36 -6.60
N ASP A 341 -1.46 -18.66 -6.24
CA ASP A 341 -0.75 -18.02 -5.14
C ASP A 341 -0.28 -16.60 -5.52
N ASP A 342 0.17 -16.40 -6.76
CA ASP A 342 0.47 -15.07 -7.32
C ASP A 342 -0.75 -14.14 -7.23
N PHE A 343 -1.94 -14.64 -7.58
CA PHE A 343 -3.21 -13.94 -7.38
C PHE A 343 -3.60 -13.80 -5.88
N ALA A 344 -3.31 -14.77 -5.02
CA ALA A 344 -3.67 -14.70 -3.59
C ALA A 344 -2.73 -13.81 -2.74
N LYS A 345 -1.48 -13.62 -3.18
CA LYS A 345 -0.48 -12.75 -2.54
C LYS A 345 -0.38 -11.36 -3.16
N GLY A 346 -0.95 -11.16 -4.37
CA GLY A 346 -1.08 -9.87 -5.03
C GLY A 346 0.13 -9.40 -5.86
N TRP A 347 1.19 -10.21 -5.95
CA TRP A 347 2.45 -9.86 -6.64
C TRP A 347 3.14 -11.12 -7.18
N ALA A 348 4.06 -10.97 -8.13
CA ALA A 348 4.88 -12.04 -8.69
C ALA A 348 6.10 -11.46 -9.43
N GLY A 349 7.25 -12.12 -9.27
CA GLY A 349 8.54 -11.69 -9.77
C GLY A 349 9.24 -10.72 -8.82
N ILE A 350 10.56 -10.87 -8.71
CA ILE A 350 11.45 -9.90 -8.07
C ILE A 350 12.67 -9.65 -8.95
N GLN A 351 13.42 -8.58 -8.70
CA GLN A 351 14.79 -8.49 -9.21
C GLN A 351 15.73 -9.29 -8.30
N ALA A 352 16.72 -9.96 -8.89
CA ALA A 352 17.89 -10.43 -8.16
C ALA A 352 18.68 -9.24 -7.60
N ILE A 353 19.33 -9.44 -6.46
CA ILE A 353 20.23 -8.48 -5.84
C ILE A 353 21.32 -8.07 -6.85
N PRO A 354 21.56 -6.76 -7.07
CA PRO A 354 22.48 -6.28 -8.08
C PRO A 354 23.90 -6.80 -7.87
N ARG A 355 24.52 -7.27 -8.97
CA ARG A 355 25.82 -7.96 -8.93
C ARG A 355 26.89 -7.21 -9.70
N THR A 356 28.06 -7.00 -9.09
CA THR A 356 29.25 -6.52 -9.79
C THR A 356 29.88 -7.64 -10.62
N LEU A 357 30.06 -7.42 -11.91
CA LEU A 357 30.68 -8.37 -12.86
C LEU A 357 32.14 -8.04 -13.18
N TRP A 358 32.98 -9.09 -13.29
CA TRP A 358 34.32 -9.00 -13.89
C TRP A 358 34.77 -10.36 -14.47
N LEU A 359 35.82 -10.38 -15.30
CA LEU A 359 36.34 -11.61 -15.91
C LEU A 359 37.24 -12.40 -14.94
N ASP A 360 37.15 -13.73 -14.98
CA ASP A 360 38.08 -14.61 -14.28
C ASP A 360 39.53 -14.42 -14.77
N ARG A 361 40.52 -14.63 -13.89
CA ARG A 361 41.94 -14.62 -14.24
C ARG A 361 42.29 -15.71 -15.26
N ASN A 362 41.51 -16.78 -15.36
CA ASN A 362 41.64 -17.80 -16.39
C ASN A 362 41.13 -17.35 -17.77
N GLY A 363 40.40 -16.23 -17.85
CA GLY A 363 39.85 -15.65 -19.08
C GLY A 363 38.71 -16.41 -19.74
N LYS A 364 38.07 -17.37 -19.06
CA LYS A 364 37.06 -18.29 -19.61
C LYS A 364 35.62 -18.03 -19.15
N GLN A 365 35.43 -17.39 -18.01
CA GLN A 365 34.12 -17.16 -17.38
C GLN A 365 34.11 -15.80 -16.67
N LEU A 366 32.92 -15.33 -16.32
CA LEU A 366 32.72 -14.16 -15.45
C LEU A 366 32.61 -14.59 -13.99
N LEU A 367 33.02 -13.72 -13.08
CA LEU A 367 32.67 -13.76 -11.66
C LEU A 367 31.66 -12.66 -11.35
N GLN A 368 30.85 -12.92 -10.33
CA GLN A 368 29.81 -12.01 -9.86
C GLN A 368 29.87 -11.91 -8.34
N TRP A 369 29.56 -10.75 -7.79
CA TRP A 369 29.38 -10.60 -6.36
C TRP A 369 28.29 -9.57 -6.08
N PRO A 370 27.39 -9.79 -5.11
CA PRO A 370 26.47 -8.76 -4.67
C PRO A 370 27.23 -7.48 -4.35
N ILE A 371 26.67 -6.33 -4.73
CA ILE A 371 27.30 -5.02 -4.53
C ILE A 371 27.75 -4.80 -3.08
N GLU A 372 28.76 -3.96 -2.89
CA GLU A 372 29.38 -3.75 -1.58
C GLU A 372 28.48 -2.95 -0.62
N GLU A 373 27.56 -2.17 -1.18
CA GLU A 373 26.62 -1.30 -0.51
C GLU A 373 25.69 -2.08 0.43
N LEU A 374 25.29 -3.32 0.09
CA LEU A 374 24.46 -4.19 0.94
C LEU A 374 25.05 -4.43 2.35
N LYS A 375 26.34 -4.15 2.56
CA LYS A 375 26.96 -4.21 3.89
C LYS A 375 26.40 -3.15 4.85
N THR A 376 25.73 -2.10 4.38
CA THR A 376 25.03 -1.13 5.24
C THR A 376 23.91 -1.77 6.04
N LEU A 377 23.22 -2.77 5.46
CA LEU A 377 22.15 -3.52 6.11
C LEU A 377 22.66 -4.54 7.15
N ARG A 378 23.96 -4.84 7.18
CA ARG A 378 24.53 -5.87 8.09
C ARG A 378 24.57 -5.35 9.53
N THR A 379 23.80 -5.99 10.42
CA THR A 379 23.74 -5.65 11.85
C THR A 379 24.41 -6.71 12.71
N ASN A 380 23.65 -7.52 13.44
CA ASN A 380 24.17 -8.45 14.44
C ASN A 380 25.03 -9.56 13.80
N GLU A 381 26.29 -9.72 14.23
CA GLU A 381 27.27 -10.61 13.58
C GLU A 381 27.66 -11.82 14.45
N VAL A 382 27.19 -13.00 14.04
CA VAL A 382 27.58 -14.30 14.61
C VAL A 382 28.84 -14.82 13.91
N LYS A 383 29.80 -15.36 14.69
CA LYS A 383 31.10 -15.85 14.20
C LYS A 383 31.43 -17.25 14.71
N LEU A 384 31.67 -18.19 13.79
CA LEU A 384 32.21 -19.53 14.09
C LEU A 384 33.62 -19.68 13.48
N LYS A 385 34.50 -20.44 14.13
CA LYS A 385 35.90 -20.65 13.69
C LYS A 385 36.39 -22.03 14.13
N LYS A 386 37.03 -22.77 13.22
CA LYS A 386 37.57 -24.12 13.45
C LYS A 386 36.54 -25.12 14.00
N THR A 387 35.30 -25.07 13.50
CA THR A 387 34.22 -25.98 13.94
C THR A 387 34.19 -27.21 13.04
N PRO A 388 34.52 -28.42 13.53
CA PRO A 388 34.44 -29.64 12.72
C PRO A 388 32.98 -30.07 12.54
N LEU A 389 32.57 -30.27 11.29
CA LEU A 389 31.31 -30.91 10.91
C LEU A 389 31.60 -32.38 10.60
N THR A 390 31.34 -33.26 11.57
CA THR A 390 31.51 -34.71 11.44
C THR A 390 30.39 -35.33 10.59
N LYS A 391 30.54 -36.61 10.24
CA LYS A 391 29.49 -37.38 9.55
C LYS A 391 28.12 -37.25 10.25
N GLY A 392 27.12 -36.74 9.52
CA GLY A 392 25.75 -36.56 10.00
C GLY A 392 25.55 -35.39 10.96
N SER A 393 26.54 -34.51 11.15
CA SER A 393 26.38 -33.34 12.02
C SER A 393 25.51 -32.28 11.38
N VAL A 394 24.60 -31.71 12.16
CA VAL A 394 23.87 -30.47 11.88
C VAL A 394 24.13 -29.53 13.06
N PHE A 395 24.54 -28.30 12.78
CA PHE A 395 24.93 -27.29 13.78
C PHE A 395 24.14 -26.00 13.53
N GLU A 396 23.36 -25.56 14.51
CA GLU A 396 22.53 -24.36 14.39
C GLU A 396 23.35 -23.07 14.53
N VAL A 397 23.12 -22.10 13.65
CA VAL A 397 23.74 -20.77 13.68
C VAL A 397 22.77 -19.79 14.37
N GLN A 398 22.68 -19.92 15.69
CA GLN A 398 21.82 -19.09 16.54
C GLN A 398 22.32 -17.64 16.63
N GLY A 399 21.42 -16.69 16.87
CA GLY A 399 21.73 -15.27 17.11
C GLY A 399 21.57 -14.33 15.90
N ILE A 400 20.97 -14.81 14.80
CA ILE A 400 20.59 -14.02 13.62
C ILE A 400 19.08 -14.15 13.33
N THR A 401 18.55 -13.24 12.51
CA THR A 401 17.23 -13.41 11.88
C THR A 401 17.40 -14.31 10.65
N ALA A 402 17.27 -15.63 10.80
CA ALA A 402 17.67 -16.57 9.73
C ALA A 402 16.80 -16.50 8.46
N ALA A 403 15.63 -15.85 8.49
CA ALA A 403 14.85 -15.51 7.30
C ALA A 403 15.41 -14.33 6.48
N GLN A 404 16.22 -13.44 7.08
CA GLN A 404 16.72 -12.22 6.43
C GLN A 404 18.19 -11.97 6.86
N ALA A 405 19.12 -12.64 6.17
CA ALA A 405 20.51 -12.78 6.60
C ALA A 405 21.53 -12.89 5.46
N ASP A 406 22.77 -12.50 5.75
CA ASP A 406 23.93 -12.64 4.85
C ASP A 406 24.98 -13.55 5.52
N ILE A 407 25.28 -14.69 4.91
CA ILE A 407 26.17 -15.72 5.47
C ILE A 407 27.41 -15.84 4.59
N GLU A 408 28.60 -15.61 5.15
CA GLU A 408 29.89 -15.91 4.50
C GLU A 408 30.56 -17.09 5.23
N VAL A 409 30.62 -18.27 4.59
CA VAL A 409 31.28 -19.46 5.13
C VAL A 409 32.46 -19.92 4.27
N ARG A 410 33.53 -20.35 4.94
CA ARG A 410 34.71 -20.98 4.35
C ARG A 410 34.95 -22.32 5.01
N PHE A 411 34.78 -23.37 4.23
CA PHE A 411 35.06 -24.75 4.59
C PHE A 411 36.52 -25.11 4.27
N ARG A 412 37.12 -25.95 5.11
CA ARG A 412 38.35 -26.68 4.85
C ARG A 412 38.01 -28.15 4.68
N LEU A 413 38.52 -28.71 3.60
CA LEU A 413 38.28 -30.08 3.17
C LEU A 413 39.28 -31.05 3.85
N PRO A 414 38.90 -32.32 4.03
CA PRO A 414 39.79 -33.41 4.40
C PRO A 414 40.63 -33.86 3.19
N SER A 415 41.41 -34.93 3.34
CA SER A 415 42.12 -35.58 2.23
C SER A 415 41.13 -35.98 1.12
N LEU A 416 41.45 -35.63 -0.13
CA LEU A 416 40.66 -36.01 -1.32
C LEU A 416 40.78 -37.50 -1.69
N GLU A 417 41.51 -38.28 -0.90
CA GLU A 417 41.65 -39.74 -1.05
C GLU A 417 40.30 -40.46 -1.01
N ASN A 418 39.43 -40.05 -0.08
CA ASN A 418 38.10 -40.63 0.17
C ASN A 418 36.96 -39.91 -0.60
N ALA A 419 37.29 -39.07 -1.58
CA ALA A 419 36.29 -38.50 -2.49
C ALA A 419 35.75 -39.56 -3.46
N GLU A 420 34.44 -39.53 -3.74
CA GLU A 420 33.81 -40.43 -4.72
C GLU A 420 34.39 -40.23 -6.12
N SER A 421 34.55 -41.31 -6.88
CA SER A 421 34.86 -41.22 -8.31
C SER A 421 33.78 -40.43 -9.06
N PHE A 422 34.20 -39.48 -9.89
CA PHE A 422 33.31 -38.81 -10.84
C PHE A 422 33.07 -39.69 -12.06
N ASP A 423 31.80 -39.88 -12.45
CA ASP A 423 31.45 -40.52 -13.71
C ASP A 423 31.44 -39.46 -14.84
N PRO A 424 32.25 -39.58 -15.90
CA PRO A 424 32.28 -38.62 -17.00
C PRO A 424 30.95 -38.45 -17.76
N SER A 425 29.98 -39.34 -17.58
CA SER A 425 28.63 -39.19 -18.12
C SER A 425 27.75 -38.18 -17.35
N TRP A 426 28.16 -37.73 -16.16
CA TRP A 426 27.45 -36.71 -15.38
C TRP A 426 27.72 -35.30 -15.91
N ASN A 427 27.36 -35.04 -17.17
CA ASN A 427 27.53 -33.75 -17.84
C ASN A 427 26.43 -32.71 -17.50
N ASP A 428 25.39 -33.11 -16.77
CA ASP A 428 24.31 -32.25 -16.28
C ASP A 428 24.39 -32.15 -14.75
N ALA A 429 24.83 -30.98 -14.27
CA ALA A 429 25.00 -30.72 -12.84
C ALA A 429 23.66 -30.61 -12.07
N GLN A 430 22.59 -30.16 -12.74
CA GLN A 430 21.27 -30.00 -12.12
C GLN A 430 20.64 -31.38 -11.87
N GLN A 431 20.67 -32.26 -12.87
CA GLN A 431 20.29 -33.67 -12.69
C GLN A 431 21.16 -34.37 -11.66
N LEU A 432 22.47 -34.07 -11.59
CA LEU A 432 23.34 -34.65 -10.57
C LEU A 432 22.93 -34.22 -9.15
N CYS A 433 22.59 -32.95 -8.93
CA CYS A 433 22.05 -32.45 -7.66
C CYS A 433 20.68 -33.07 -7.32
N GLY A 434 19.83 -33.36 -8.31
CA GLY A 434 18.58 -34.10 -8.11
C GLY A 434 18.77 -35.58 -7.74
N ARG A 435 19.86 -36.21 -8.20
CA ARG A 435 20.19 -37.63 -7.92
C ARG A 435 21.07 -37.82 -6.68
N LYS A 436 21.79 -36.78 -6.25
CA LYS A 436 22.71 -36.76 -5.10
C LYS A 436 22.43 -35.54 -4.23
N ASP A 437 21.20 -35.45 -3.72
CA ASP A 437 20.72 -34.36 -2.88
C ASP A 437 21.39 -34.33 -1.49
N ALA A 438 20.94 -33.42 -0.61
CA ALA A 438 21.48 -33.28 0.75
C ALA A 438 21.27 -34.53 1.64
N THR A 439 20.29 -35.38 1.34
CA THR A 439 20.01 -36.64 2.05
C THR A 439 20.89 -37.79 1.57
N VAL A 440 21.30 -37.78 0.29
CA VAL A 440 22.17 -38.80 -0.32
C VAL A 440 23.61 -38.62 0.16
N GLN A 441 23.95 -39.37 1.21
CA GLN A 441 25.30 -39.48 1.77
C GLN A 441 26.37 -39.77 0.72
N GLY A 442 27.57 -39.22 0.92
CA GLY A 442 28.72 -39.43 0.05
C GLY A 442 30.06 -39.42 0.77
N GLY A 443 31.16 -39.39 0.02
CA GLY A 443 32.51 -39.26 0.58
C GLY A 443 32.74 -37.87 1.19
N ILE A 444 33.14 -36.92 0.35
CA ILE A 444 33.29 -35.50 0.73
C ILE A 444 32.00 -34.75 0.34
N GLY A 445 31.08 -34.70 1.30
CA GLY A 445 29.76 -34.08 1.17
C GLY A 445 28.62 -35.06 0.87
N PRO A 446 27.37 -34.57 0.87
CA PRO A 446 26.98 -33.15 0.84
C PRO A 446 27.28 -32.41 2.15
N PHE A 447 27.91 -31.23 2.05
CA PHE A 447 28.18 -30.32 3.19
C PHE A 447 27.90 -28.87 2.80
N GLY A 448 27.39 -28.07 3.74
CA GLY A 448 26.97 -26.70 3.43
C GLY A 448 26.07 -26.08 4.49
N LEU A 449 25.03 -25.38 4.03
CA LEU A 449 24.02 -24.72 4.83
C LEU A 449 22.63 -25.35 4.59
N LEU A 450 21.82 -25.41 5.64
CA LEU A 450 20.37 -25.56 5.57
C LEU A 450 19.77 -24.19 5.90
N THR A 451 19.26 -23.52 4.88
CA THR A 451 18.67 -22.17 4.93
C THR A 451 17.15 -22.26 4.94
N LEU A 452 16.45 -21.28 5.52
CA LEU A 452 14.98 -21.29 5.65
C LEU A 452 14.48 -22.66 6.13
N ALA A 453 15.05 -23.12 7.24
CA ALA A 453 14.81 -24.45 7.80
C ALA A 453 13.85 -24.36 8.99
N SER A 454 12.93 -25.33 9.13
CA SER A 454 12.13 -25.45 10.33
C SER A 454 12.96 -26.09 11.45
N LYS A 455 12.60 -25.81 12.70
CA LYS A 455 13.31 -26.25 13.90
C LYS A 455 13.63 -27.75 13.95
N ASP A 456 12.70 -28.56 13.48
CA ASP A 456 12.77 -30.03 13.48
C ASP A 456 13.21 -30.61 12.11
N LEU A 457 13.59 -29.74 11.15
CA LEU A 457 14.08 -30.08 9.80
C LEU A 457 13.08 -30.82 8.89
N ASP A 458 11.79 -30.64 9.15
CA ASP A 458 10.70 -31.03 8.24
C ASP A 458 10.75 -30.22 6.93
N GLU A 459 11.04 -28.92 7.05
CA GLU A 459 11.35 -28.03 5.92
C GLU A 459 12.80 -27.57 5.98
N TYR A 460 13.47 -27.47 4.82
CA TYR A 460 14.71 -26.72 4.63
C TYR A 460 15.07 -26.53 3.16
N THR A 461 15.76 -25.44 2.87
CA THR A 461 16.42 -25.17 1.57
C THR A 461 17.91 -25.46 1.71
N ALA A 462 18.39 -26.54 1.09
CA ALA A 462 19.77 -26.98 1.25
C ALA A 462 20.69 -26.33 0.20
N VAL A 463 21.76 -25.66 0.66
CA VAL A 463 22.80 -25.06 -0.19
C VAL A 463 24.13 -25.74 0.15
N PHE A 464 24.67 -26.55 -0.75
CA PHE A 464 25.79 -27.44 -0.41
C PHE A 464 26.78 -27.70 -1.54
N PHE A 465 27.96 -28.17 -1.16
CA PHE A 465 28.98 -28.70 -2.05
C PHE A 465 29.12 -30.23 -1.93
N ARG A 466 29.57 -30.84 -3.02
CA ARG A 466 29.94 -32.26 -3.11
C ARG A 466 31.22 -32.37 -3.94
N VAL A 467 32.25 -33.07 -3.46
CA VAL A 467 33.56 -33.14 -4.13
C VAL A 467 33.83 -34.56 -4.61
N PHE A 468 34.20 -34.66 -5.89
CA PHE A 468 34.49 -35.91 -6.58
C PHE A 468 35.93 -35.95 -7.11
N LYS A 469 36.46 -37.16 -7.23
CA LYS A 469 37.76 -37.49 -7.81
C LYS A 469 37.59 -37.82 -9.29
N ALA A 470 38.12 -36.98 -10.18
CA ALA A 470 38.19 -37.25 -11.62
C ALA A 470 39.66 -37.44 -12.06
N GLN A 471 39.90 -37.67 -13.36
CA GLN A 471 41.22 -38.02 -13.89
C GLN A 471 42.22 -36.85 -13.86
N ASP A 472 41.80 -35.64 -14.27
CA ASP A 472 42.70 -34.48 -14.38
C ASP A 472 42.76 -33.63 -13.10
N LYS A 473 41.60 -33.26 -12.56
CA LYS A 473 41.46 -32.48 -11.31
C LYS A 473 40.18 -32.88 -10.56
N PRO A 474 40.05 -32.56 -9.25
CA PRO A 474 38.80 -32.75 -8.53
C PRO A 474 37.64 -32.00 -9.17
N VAL A 475 36.47 -32.63 -9.23
CA VAL A 475 35.22 -31.98 -9.68
C VAL A 475 34.43 -31.58 -8.46
N VAL A 476 34.06 -30.29 -8.40
CA VAL A 476 33.21 -29.75 -7.33
C VAL A 476 31.84 -29.45 -7.91
N LEU A 477 30.82 -30.06 -7.31
CA LEU A 477 29.41 -29.76 -7.56
C LEU A 477 28.92 -28.81 -6.46
N MET A 478 28.14 -27.80 -6.84
CA MET A 478 27.36 -26.95 -5.96
C MET A 478 25.87 -27.16 -6.26
N CYS A 479 25.06 -27.30 -5.22
CA CYS A 479 23.62 -27.51 -5.31
C CYS A 479 22.85 -26.49 -4.45
N SER A 480 21.62 -26.17 -4.84
CA SER A 480 20.68 -25.33 -4.07
C SER A 480 19.24 -25.82 -4.24
N GLY A 481 18.38 -25.63 -3.23
CA GLY A 481 16.95 -25.95 -3.30
C GLY A 481 16.60 -27.38 -2.87
N GLY A 482 15.71 -28.02 -3.65
CA GLY A 482 15.24 -29.39 -3.44
C GLY A 482 13.87 -29.51 -2.76
N ILE A 483 13.32 -30.73 -2.79
CA ILE A 483 11.91 -31.04 -2.49
C ILE A 483 11.43 -30.71 -1.06
N ARG A 484 12.36 -30.53 -0.11
CA ARG A 484 12.09 -30.20 1.30
C ARG A 484 12.00 -28.69 1.57
N SER A 485 12.15 -27.83 0.57
CA SER A 485 12.03 -26.37 0.73
C SER A 485 10.65 -25.89 1.21
N SER A 486 9.62 -26.75 1.14
CA SER A 486 8.29 -26.51 1.68
C SER A 486 7.48 -27.80 1.76
N LEU A 487 6.57 -27.92 2.74
CA LEU A 487 5.58 -29.00 2.83
C LEU A 487 4.46 -28.88 1.79
N LYS A 488 4.21 -27.68 1.23
CA LYS A 488 3.13 -27.47 0.25
C LYS A 488 3.43 -28.27 -1.03
N VAL A 489 2.43 -29.03 -1.50
CA VAL A 489 2.59 -30.02 -2.58
C VAL A 489 2.67 -29.38 -3.96
N GLU A 490 1.94 -28.28 -4.17
CA GLU A 490 1.66 -27.67 -5.48
C GLU A 490 2.76 -26.68 -5.96
N LEU A 491 3.96 -26.75 -5.36
CA LEU A 491 5.08 -25.85 -5.62
C LEU A 491 6.13 -26.47 -6.55
N ASP A 492 6.75 -25.64 -7.39
CA ASP A 492 7.98 -25.98 -8.13
C ASP A 492 9.17 -25.99 -7.17
N LYS A 493 9.58 -27.20 -6.72
CA LYS A 493 10.65 -27.39 -5.72
C LYS A 493 11.88 -28.12 -6.30
N PRO A 494 12.54 -27.57 -7.34
CA PRO A 494 13.66 -28.22 -8.02
C PRO A 494 14.94 -28.15 -7.18
N SER A 495 15.83 -29.11 -7.40
CA SER A 495 17.24 -28.99 -7.03
C SER A 495 17.98 -28.33 -8.19
N TYR A 496 18.51 -27.12 -7.98
CA TYR A 496 19.43 -26.47 -8.91
C TYR A 496 20.86 -26.95 -8.68
N GLY A 497 21.69 -26.93 -9.73
CA GLY A 497 23.03 -27.51 -9.67
C GLY A 497 23.99 -26.99 -10.73
N ALA A 498 25.25 -26.81 -10.33
CA ALA A 498 26.32 -26.30 -11.18
C ALA A 498 27.70 -26.85 -10.77
N PHE A 499 28.60 -27.02 -11.73
CA PHE A 499 30.00 -27.32 -11.45
C PHE A 499 30.79 -26.04 -11.13
N VAL A 500 31.72 -26.12 -10.19
CA VAL A 500 32.52 -24.98 -9.71
C VAL A 500 33.95 -25.10 -10.25
N ASP A 501 34.39 -24.17 -11.09
CA ASP A 501 35.78 -24.09 -11.56
C ASP A 501 36.72 -23.53 -10.47
N VAL A 502 36.80 -24.22 -9.34
CA VAL A 502 37.72 -23.93 -8.25
C VAL A 502 38.99 -24.77 -8.38
N ASP A 503 40.07 -24.30 -7.75
CA ASP A 503 41.27 -25.08 -7.49
C ASP A 503 41.35 -25.32 -5.97
N LEU A 504 41.65 -26.56 -5.57
CA LEU A 504 41.61 -27.01 -4.18
C LEU A 504 43.03 -27.19 -3.58
N ILE A 505 44.07 -26.59 -4.18
CA ILE A 505 45.44 -26.57 -3.63
C ILE A 505 45.48 -26.16 -2.16
N ASP A 506 44.75 -25.12 -1.76
CA ASP A 506 44.68 -24.62 -0.38
C ASP A 506 43.82 -25.50 0.55
N GLY A 507 43.18 -26.56 0.02
CA GLY A 507 42.25 -27.43 0.75
C GLY A 507 40.97 -26.74 1.21
N GLU A 508 40.58 -25.62 0.59
CA GLU A 508 39.52 -24.74 1.09
C GLU A 508 38.54 -24.28 0.01
N ILE A 509 37.27 -24.16 0.36
CA ILE A 509 36.20 -23.63 -0.51
C ILE A 509 35.31 -22.65 0.27
N SER A 510 34.78 -21.63 -0.42
CA SER A 510 33.88 -20.64 0.17
C SER A 510 32.51 -20.63 -0.48
N LEU A 511 31.50 -20.34 0.33
CA LEU A 511 30.12 -20.05 -0.06
C LEU A 511 29.72 -18.73 0.62
N ARG A 512 29.06 -17.84 -0.13
CA ARG A 512 28.20 -16.82 0.48
C ARG A 512 26.75 -17.14 0.12
N SER A 513 25.83 -17.00 1.06
CA SER A 513 24.40 -17.09 0.78
C SER A 513 23.70 -15.88 1.37
N LEU A 514 22.97 -15.15 0.54
CA LEU A 514 21.94 -14.21 0.97
C LEU A 514 20.66 -15.01 1.14
N ILE A 515 20.01 -14.87 2.30
CA ILE A 515 18.70 -15.44 2.61
C ILE A 515 17.76 -14.26 2.81
N ASP A 516 16.66 -14.26 2.07
CA ASP A 516 15.71 -13.16 2.06
C ASP A 516 14.30 -13.71 1.80
N HIS A 517 13.65 -14.16 2.88
CA HIS A 517 12.28 -14.67 2.96
C HIS A 517 11.91 -15.77 1.96
N THR A 518 11.62 -15.41 0.70
CA THR A 518 11.25 -16.35 -0.37
C THR A 518 12.35 -16.57 -1.41
N VAL A 519 13.53 -15.97 -1.24
CA VAL A 519 14.69 -16.14 -2.12
C VAL A 519 15.96 -16.48 -1.34
N VAL A 520 16.80 -17.34 -1.95
CA VAL A 520 18.16 -17.63 -1.50
C VAL A 520 19.12 -17.47 -2.68
N GLU A 521 20.01 -16.48 -2.62
CA GLU A 521 21.06 -16.24 -3.62
C GLU A 521 22.41 -16.74 -3.10
N SER A 522 22.98 -17.74 -3.77
CA SER A 522 24.17 -18.45 -3.30
C SER A 522 25.35 -18.37 -4.27
N PHE A 523 26.51 -17.98 -3.74
CA PHE A 523 27.73 -17.61 -4.46
C PHE A 523 28.90 -18.53 -4.09
N GLY A 524 29.14 -19.55 -4.92
CA GLY A 524 30.23 -20.51 -4.77
C GLY A 524 31.60 -19.95 -5.18
N ALA A 525 32.64 -20.39 -4.46
CA ALA A 525 34.05 -20.10 -4.72
C ALA A 525 34.40 -18.61 -4.98
N GLY A 526 33.69 -17.70 -4.30
CA GLY A 526 33.92 -16.25 -4.43
C GLY A 526 33.26 -15.62 -5.65
N GLY A 527 32.18 -16.23 -6.17
CA GLY A 527 31.39 -15.68 -7.27
C GLY A 527 31.58 -16.35 -8.62
N LYS A 528 32.28 -17.48 -8.69
CA LYS A 528 32.46 -18.27 -9.92
C LYS A 528 31.20 -19.04 -10.34
N THR A 529 30.36 -19.36 -9.37
CA THR A 529 29.12 -20.11 -9.55
C THR A 529 28.03 -19.44 -8.73
N CYS A 530 26.94 -19.04 -9.36
CA CYS A 530 25.80 -18.40 -8.71
C CYS A 530 24.56 -19.27 -8.87
N ILE A 531 23.78 -19.45 -7.81
CA ILE A 531 22.50 -20.18 -7.83
C ILE A 531 21.46 -19.42 -7.01
N THR A 532 20.40 -18.98 -7.68
CA THR A 532 19.26 -18.22 -7.12
C THR A 532 18.03 -19.12 -7.03
N THR A 533 17.51 -19.31 -5.82
CA THR A 533 16.43 -20.28 -5.56
C THR A 533 15.22 -19.57 -4.96
N ARG A 534 14.03 -19.78 -5.51
CA ARG A 534 12.76 -19.33 -4.91
C ARG A 534 12.09 -20.47 -4.15
N VAL A 535 11.61 -20.17 -2.95
CA VAL A 535 11.07 -21.13 -1.98
C VAL A 535 9.97 -20.48 -1.14
N TYR A 536 9.00 -21.28 -0.70
CA TYR A 536 7.82 -20.80 0.05
C TYR A 536 7.53 -21.77 1.20
N PRO A 537 8.35 -21.76 2.26
CA PRO A 537 8.13 -22.61 3.42
C PRO A 537 6.77 -22.31 4.09
N THR A 538 6.28 -23.28 4.85
CA THR A 538 5.00 -23.20 5.60
C THR A 538 5.19 -23.24 7.11
N LEU A 539 6.40 -23.61 7.56
CA LEU A 539 6.85 -23.63 8.95
C LEU A 539 8.03 -22.67 9.16
N ALA A 540 8.99 -22.67 8.22
CA ALA A 540 10.24 -21.91 8.34
C ALA A 540 10.09 -20.43 7.94
N VAL A 541 9.18 -19.72 8.60
CA VAL A 541 8.72 -18.37 8.23
C VAL A 541 9.07 -17.35 9.32
N GLY A 542 9.63 -16.21 8.92
CA GLY A 542 9.94 -15.10 9.82
C GLY A 542 10.90 -15.50 10.96
N MET A 543 10.40 -15.49 12.21
CA MET A 543 11.18 -15.88 13.39
C MET A 543 11.27 -17.40 13.61
N GLU A 544 10.41 -18.20 12.99
CA GLU A 544 10.44 -19.68 13.04
C GLU A 544 11.37 -20.29 11.96
N ALA A 545 12.01 -19.43 11.15
CA ALA A 545 13.10 -19.82 10.28
C ALA A 545 14.40 -19.99 11.08
N HIS A 546 15.09 -21.11 10.87
CA HIS A 546 16.41 -21.41 11.41
C HIS A 546 17.46 -21.51 10.30
N LEU A 547 18.73 -21.34 10.69
CA LEU A 547 19.91 -21.57 9.85
C LEU A 547 20.78 -22.65 10.49
N TYR A 548 21.18 -23.65 9.71
CA TYR A 548 22.15 -24.66 10.13
C TYR A 548 23.32 -24.76 9.17
N ALA A 549 24.49 -25.13 9.67
CA ALA A 549 25.59 -25.69 8.89
C ALA A 549 25.61 -27.21 9.06
N PHE A 550 25.80 -27.97 7.97
CA PHE A 550 25.67 -29.44 8.00
C PHE A 550 26.75 -30.18 7.20
N ASN A 551 26.95 -31.45 7.54
CA ASN A 551 27.73 -32.40 6.75
C ASN A 551 27.13 -33.81 6.82
N ASN A 552 26.68 -34.33 5.68
CA ASN A 552 26.21 -35.71 5.50
C ASN A 552 27.18 -36.52 4.60
N GLY A 553 28.43 -36.07 4.43
CA GLY A 553 29.53 -36.89 3.94
C GLY A 553 30.05 -37.89 5.00
N THR A 554 30.88 -38.86 4.59
CA THR A 554 31.64 -39.71 5.52
C THR A 554 32.80 -38.95 6.14
N GLU A 555 33.44 -38.10 5.35
CA GLU A 555 34.63 -37.37 5.77
C GLU A 555 34.26 -36.09 6.54
N THR A 556 35.06 -35.76 7.56
CA THR A 556 34.84 -34.55 8.37
C THR A 556 35.32 -33.31 7.64
N VAL A 557 34.47 -32.28 7.56
CA VAL A 557 34.77 -30.98 6.95
C VAL A 557 34.85 -29.92 8.05
N GLU A 558 35.85 -29.04 8.04
CA GLU A 558 35.99 -27.98 9.06
C GLU A 558 35.38 -26.67 8.55
N ILE A 559 34.48 -26.04 9.31
CA ILE A 559 34.19 -24.61 9.18
C ILE A 559 35.43 -23.85 9.67
N LYS A 560 36.35 -23.49 8.75
CA LYS A 560 37.51 -22.67 9.08
C LYS A 560 37.07 -21.31 9.63
N ARG A 561 36.06 -20.71 8.99
CA ARG A 561 35.36 -19.51 9.42
C ARG A 561 33.94 -19.51 8.87
N LEU A 562 32.96 -19.17 9.69
CA LEU A 562 31.64 -18.70 9.27
C LEU A 562 31.40 -17.34 9.92
N ASN A 563 30.94 -16.38 9.14
CA ASN A 563 30.29 -15.17 9.60
C ASN A 563 28.84 -15.23 9.13
N ALA A 564 27.89 -14.87 9.98
CA ALA A 564 26.51 -14.60 9.58
C ALA A 564 26.07 -13.26 10.16
N TRP A 565 25.39 -12.46 9.37
CA TRP A 565 24.83 -11.17 9.75
C TRP A 565 23.31 -11.20 9.62
N THR A 566 22.59 -10.70 10.63
CA THR A 566 21.21 -10.22 10.42
C THR A 566 21.25 -9.06 9.42
N MET A 567 20.39 -9.08 8.42
CA MET A 567 20.20 -7.98 7.47
C MET A 567 19.00 -7.14 7.88
N GLN A 568 19.15 -5.82 7.90
CA GLN A 568 18.02 -4.89 7.92
C GLN A 568 17.26 -4.95 6.59
N THR A 569 15.96 -4.64 6.65
CA THR A 569 15.17 -4.37 5.44
C THR A 569 15.55 -2.96 4.94
N PRO A 570 15.80 -2.76 3.64
CA PRO A 570 16.14 -1.44 3.11
C PRO A 570 14.93 -0.50 3.06
N ASN A 571 15.20 0.80 2.95
CA ASN A 571 14.18 1.82 2.75
C ASN A 571 13.73 1.82 1.28
N MET A 572 12.43 1.58 1.08
CA MET A 572 11.81 1.44 -0.25
C MET A 572 10.60 2.40 -0.27
N ASN A 573 10.86 3.63 -0.71
CA ASN A 573 9.99 4.78 -0.57
C ASN A 573 9.13 4.98 -1.82
N LEU A 574 7.89 5.45 -1.68
CA LEU A 574 7.08 5.88 -2.84
C LEU A 574 7.45 7.33 -3.20
N GLY A 575 7.85 7.54 -4.44
CA GLY A 575 8.71 8.66 -4.86
C GLY A 575 7.99 9.89 -5.42
N HIS A 576 6.68 10.05 -5.18
CA HIS A 576 5.94 11.25 -5.58
C HIS A 576 6.33 12.52 -4.78
N GLU A 577 7.14 12.39 -3.71
CA GLU A 577 7.48 13.45 -2.75
C GLU A 577 8.94 13.95 -2.85
N ILE A 578 9.47 14.16 -4.07
CA ILE A 578 10.88 14.56 -4.23
C ILE A 578 11.03 15.92 -4.94
N SER A 579 11.34 16.96 -4.16
CA SER A 579 11.99 18.16 -4.69
C SER A 579 13.47 17.87 -4.97
N LEU A 580 14.07 18.58 -5.94
CA LEU A 580 15.52 18.47 -6.23
C LEU A 580 16.41 18.73 -4.99
N ALA A 581 15.93 19.49 -3.99
CA ALA A 581 16.69 19.78 -2.78
C ALA A 581 16.74 18.59 -1.82
N THR A 582 15.62 17.90 -1.61
CA THR A 582 15.52 16.76 -0.68
C THR A 582 16.42 15.61 -1.14
N ALA A 583 16.36 15.27 -2.44
CA ALA A 583 17.24 14.28 -3.04
C ALA A 583 18.73 14.65 -3.01
N LEU A 584 19.11 15.90 -2.69
CA LEU A 584 20.50 16.29 -2.50
C LEU A 584 20.95 16.29 -1.03
N HIS A 585 20.05 16.47 -0.06
CA HIS A 585 20.42 16.65 1.35
C HIS A 585 20.62 15.34 2.12
N ASP A 586 19.72 14.36 1.95
CA ASP A 586 19.66 13.14 2.80
C ASP A 586 20.73 12.07 2.49
N ALA A 587 21.91 12.49 2.03
CA ALA A 587 23.08 11.64 1.84
C ALA A 587 24.42 12.33 2.20
N CYS A 588 24.38 13.44 2.95
CA CYS A 588 25.59 14.17 3.35
C CYS A 588 26.09 13.78 4.75
N ASP A 589 27.04 12.84 4.80
CA ASP A 589 27.83 12.53 6.00
C ASP A 589 28.81 13.69 6.32
N PRO A 590 29.03 14.09 7.60
CA PRO A 590 29.45 15.45 7.93
C PRO A 590 30.97 15.66 7.91
N VAL A 591 31.61 15.64 6.73
CA VAL A 591 33.08 15.77 6.58
C VAL A 591 33.54 16.78 5.50
N SER A 592 33.09 18.04 5.56
CA SER A 592 33.87 19.22 5.10
C SER A 592 33.24 20.56 5.51
N GLY A 593 34.04 21.63 5.56
CA GLY A 593 33.66 22.95 6.08
C GLY A 593 33.15 23.96 5.02
N PRO A 594 32.62 25.14 5.46
CA PRO A 594 31.74 25.97 4.64
C PRO A 594 32.42 26.99 3.72
N ALA A 595 32.01 26.99 2.44
CA ALA A 595 32.26 27.98 1.38
C ALA A 595 31.34 27.63 0.18
N ILE A 596 30.62 28.51 -0.54
CA ILE A 596 30.42 29.96 -0.58
C ILE A 596 28.94 30.21 -0.94
N CYS A 597 28.38 31.41 -0.67
CA CYS A 597 27.00 31.79 -1.06
C CYS A 597 26.97 33.14 -1.82
N GLY A 598 25.95 33.35 -2.66
CA GLY A 598 25.76 34.54 -3.51
C GLY A 598 26.39 34.41 -4.92
N LEU A 599 25.93 35.10 -5.97
CA LEU A 599 24.90 36.16 -6.16
C LEU A 599 24.41 36.15 -7.64
N VAL A 600 23.28 36.84 -7.95
CA VAL A 600 23.06 37.82 -9.05
C VAL A 600 21.54 37.98 -9.35
N PRO A 601 21.01 39.16 -9.77
CA PRO A 601 19.59 39.51 -9.53
C PRO A 601 18.70 39.81 -10.76
N LEU A 602 17.41 39.97 -10.44
CA LEU A 602 16.29 40.63 -11.15
C LEU A 602 16.58 41.50 -12.39
N LEU A 603 15.72 41.34 -13.43
CA LEU A 603 15.38 42.37 -14.41
C LEU A 603 13.87 42.32 -14.74
N ASN A 604 13.24 43.49 -14.91
CA ASN A 604 11.81 43.68 -15.20
C ASN A 604 11.53 43.90 -16.70
N PHE A 605 10.30 43.61 -17.14
CA PHE A 605 9.68 44.21 -18.33
C PHE A 605 8.25 44.70 -18.02
N PRO A 606 7.78 45.83 -18.61
CA PRO A 606 6.50 46.46 -18.27
C PRO A 606 5.31 45.96 -19.12
N LYS A 607 4.11 46.19 -18.58
CA LYS A 607 2.80 45.89 -19.22
C LYS A 607 2.49 46.80 -20.42
N HIS A 608 1.60 46.33 -21.30
CA HIS A 608 0.60 47.19 -21.94
C HIS A 608 -0.76 46.47 -22.05
N GLN A 609 -1.85 47.24 -22.07
CA GLN A 609 -3.23 46.76 -21.93
C GLN A 609 -4.20 47.70 -22.63
N GLN A 610 -5.10 47.17 -23.48
CA GLN A 610 -6.36 47.78 -23.97
C GLN A 610 -7.19 46.66 -24.66
N VAL A 611 -8.49 46.37 -24.49
CA VAL A 611 -9.73 47.02 -23.94
C VAL A 611 -10.71 47.47 -25.05
N LEU A 612 -12.03 47.22 -24.85
CA LEU A 612 -13.24 47.55 -25.68
C LEU A 612 -13.52 46.62 -26.91
N THR A 613 -14.75 46.21 -27.29
CA THR A 613 -16.06 46.06 -26.57
C THR A 613 -17.04 45.13 -27.30
N MET A 614 -18.11 44.74 -26.59
CA MET A 614 -19.41 44.12 -27.00
C MET A 614 -19.94 44.35 -28.44
N SER A 615 -20.62 43.34 -29.02
CA SER A 615 -22.11 43.29 -29.14
C SER A 615 -22.66 42.10 -29.97
N SER A 616 -23.73 41.44 -29.50
CA SER A 616 -24.59 40.49 -30.27
C SER A 616 -25.81 41.21 -30.88
N PRO A 617 -26.59 40.64 -31.83
CA PRO A 617 -27.70 39.73 -31.45
C PRO A 617 -28.23 38.68 -32.49
N PHE A 618 -28.64 37.50 -31.98
CA PHE A 618 -29.85 36.68 -32.23
C PHE A 618 -30.57 36.44 -33.60
N ILE A 619 -31.41 35.37 -33.60
CA ILE A 619 -32.41 34.89 -34.59
C ILE A 619 -31.82 33.98 -35.70
N GLY A 620 -32.40 32.82 -36.08
CA GLY A 620 -33.55 32.07 -35.54
C GLY A 620 -34.26 31.14 -36.58
N SER A 621 -35.00 30.11 -36.12
CA SER A 621 -35.75 29.06 -36.88
C SER A 621 -34.91 28.07 -37.73
N THR A 622 -35.06 26.73 -37.79
CA THR A 622 -36.08 25.67 -37.50
C THR A 622 -36.94 25.18 -38.68
N ASN A 623 -36.75 23.90 -39.10
CA ASN A 623 -37.72 22.92 -39.66
C ASN A 623 -36.98 21.83 -40.48
N SER A 624 -37.44 20.57 -40.61
CA SER A 624 -38.48 19.80 -39.89
C SER A 624 -38.46 18.30 -40.27
N MET A 625 -38.68 17.42 -39.29
CA MET A 625 -39.40 16.12 -39.34
C MET A 625 -39.32 15.20 -40.57
N LYS A 626 -39.03 13.91 -40.31
CA LYS A 626 -40.04 12.84 -40.52
C LYS A 626 -39.73 11.55 -39.75
N ASP A 627 -40.76 10.96 -39.17
CA ASP A 627 -40.76 9.73 -38.36
C ASP A 627 -41.12 8.48 -39.19
N ASP A 628 -40.93 7.29 -38.59
CA ASP A 628 -41.96 6.24 -38.56
C ASP A 628 -41.58 5.09 -37.58
N ASN A 629 -42.31 4.99 -36.45
CA ASN A 629 -42.78 3.78 -35.71
C ASN A 629 -41.81 2.61 -35.36
N ALA A 630 -41.93 1.84 -34.26
CA ALA A 630 -42.65 1.84 -32.96
C ALA A 630 -42.00 0.70 -32.10
N VAL A 631 -42.25 0.43 -30.80
CA VAL A 631 -43.52 0.14 -30.08
C VAL A 631 -43.34 0.31 -28.56
N ASP A 632 -44.40 0.79 -27.91
CA ASP A 632 -44.87 0.68 -26.51
C ASP A 632 -44.29 -0.40 -25.55
N SER A 633 -44.39 -0.27 -24.21
CA SER A 633 -45.08 0.73 -23.37
C SER A 633 -44.60 0.73 -21.89
N ALA A 634 -44.82 1.84 -21.19
CA ALA A 634 -45.03 1.89 -19.73
C ALA A 634 -45.95 3.08 -19.39
N ALA A 635 -47.00 2.85 -18.58
CA ALA A 635 -48.04 3.86 -18.30
C ALA A 635 -47.86 4.53 -16.93
N SER A 636 -48.35 5.76 -16.80
CA SER A 636 -48.14 6.64 -15.64
C SER A 636 -49.42 7.42 -15.26
N PHE A 637 -49.34 8.17 -14.15
CA PHE A 637 -50.33 9.14 -13.62
C PHE A 637 -51.60 8.56 -12.96
N ALA A 638 -52.22 9.20 -11.96
CA ALA A 638 -51.75 10.26 -11.03
C ALA A 638 -52.76 10.40 -9.87
N TYR A 639 -52.37 11.02 -8.75
CA TYR A 639 -53.31 11.67 -7.83
C TYR A 639 -52.69 12.86 -7.10
N SER A 640 -53.46 13.93 -6.92
CA SER A 640 -53.05 15.15 -6.20
C SER A 640 -53.37 15.08 -4.70
N PRO A 641 -52.52 15.64 -3.81
CA PRO A 641 -52.79 15.63 -2.37
C PRO A 641 -53.81 16.71 -1.96
N LEU A 642 -54.75 16.32 -1.09
CA LEU A 642 -55.58 17.25 -0.32
C LEU A 642 -54.89 17.56 1.02
N TYR A 643 -54.89 18.83 1.43
CA TYR A 643 -54.49 19.22 2.78
C TYR A 643 -55.50 18.69 3.81
N GLY A 644 -55.00 18.01 4.85
CA GLY A 644 -55.79 17.56 6.00
C GLY A 644 -54.94 17.63 7.26
N SER A 645 -55.38 18.40 8.25
CA SER A 645 -54.71 18.53 9.55
C SER A 645 -55.24 17.48 10.54
N SER A 646 -54.35 16.71 11.17
CA SER A 646 -54.68 15.87 12.32
C SER A 646 -53.54 15.90 13.34
N SER A 647 -53.89 16.24 14.59
CA SER A 647 -52.99 16.19 15.74
C SER A 647 -52.76 14.76 16.24
N GLU A 648 -51.80 14.62 17.15
CA GLU A 648 -51.35 13.39 17.81
C GLU A 648 -52.49 12.51 18.37
N THR A 649 -52.37 11.17 18.25
CA THR A 649 -52.13 10.24 19.40
C THR A 649 -52.27 8.76 19.00
N GLY A 650 -51.28 7.93 19.36
CA GLY A 650 -51.27 6.46 19.18
C GLY A 650 -50.93 5.99 17.75
N SER A 651 -50.35 4.81 17.54
CA SER A 651 -49.98 3.72 18.48
C SER A 651 -48.46 3.49 18.58
N SER A 652 -48.01 2.94 19.70
CA SER A 652 -46.58 2.66 19.97
C SER A 652 -46.18 1.25 19.58
N ASP A 653 -45.53 1.09 18.42
CA ASP A 653 -44.65 -0.06 18.17
C ASP A 653 -43.21 0.26 18.65
N GLY A 654 -42.46 -0.78 19.01
CA GLY A 654 -41.22 -0.71 19.83
C GLY A 654 -39.98 -0.08 19.17
N LEU A 655 -40.14 0.79 18.18
CA LEU A 655 -39.04 1.41 17.42
C LEU A 655 -38.74 2.86 17.84
N GLY A 656 -39.70 3.57 18.44
CA GLY A 656 -39.49 4.93 18.99
C GLY A 656 -38.62 4.96 20.27
N ILE A 657 -38.50 3.84 20.97
CA ILE A 657 -37.78 3.71 22.25
C ILE A 657 -36.24 3.75 22.11
N ASN A 658 -35.74 3.48 20.90
CA ASN A 658 -34.32 3.55 20.54
C ASN A 658 -33.91 4.92 19.96
N ARG A 659 -34.79 5.92 19.98
CA ARG A 659 -34.47 7.28 19.54
C ARG A 659 -33.48 7.93 20.52
N THR A 660 -32.43 8.57 20.00
CA THR A 660 -31.41 9.24 20.84
C THR A 660 -32.00 10.43 21.60
N GLY A 661 -31.39 10.80 22.72
CA GLY A 661 -31.77 11.96 23.51
C GLY A 661 -30.88 13.18 23.30
N TYR A 662 -29.55 13.02 23.31
CA TYR A 662 -28.59 14.14 23.29
C TYR A 662 -27.68 14.19 22.04
N HIS A 663 -27.59 13.12 21.24
CA HIS A 663 -27.01 13.20 19.90
C HIS A 663 -27.97 13.94 18.96
N PHE A 664 -27.44 14.86 18.15
CA PHE A 664 -28.27 15.65 17.23
C PHE A 664 -28.86 14.78 16.12
N GLN A 665 -30.16 14.92 15.91
CA GLN A 665 -30.94 14.15 14.94
C GLN A 665 -32.12 14.98 14.44
N SER A 666 -32.61 14.68 13.24
CA SER A 666 -33.82 15.33 12.75
C SER A 666 -35.08 14.81 13.49
N PRO A 667 -36.10 15.65 13.75
CA PRO A 667 -37.38 15.20 14.32
C PRO A 667 -38.12 14.13 13.49
N LYS A 668 -37.88 14.14 12.17
CA LYS A 668 -38.32 13.14 11.19
C LYS A 668 -37.42 13.25 9.95
N ASN A 669 -37.25 12.16 9.22
CA ASN A 669 -36.45 12.03 7.99
C ASN A 669 -34.90 11.94 8.20
N TRP A 670 -34.09 12.37 7.22
CA TRP A 670 -32.66 11.99 6.97
C TRP A 670 -31.68 13.22 6.96
N ILE A 671 -30.36 13.16 7.33
CA ILE A 671 -29.55 14.32 7.90
C ILE A 671 -27.94 14.36 7.86
N ASN A 672 -27.20 15.52 7.65
CA ASN A 672 -25.80 15.94 8.19
C ASN A 672 -25.09 17.36 7.82
N GLY A 673 -24.41 18.19 8.73
CA GLY A 673 -23.29 19.24 8.45
C GLY A 673 -23.05 20.69 9.16
N PRO A 674 -21.96 21.04 9.94
CA PRO A 674 -21.84 22.21 10.94
C PRO A 674 -21.05 23.58 10.69
N MET A 675 -21.16 24.62 11.60
CA MET A 675 -20.46 25.97 11.68
C MET A 675 -20.55 26.76 13.07
N TYR A 676 -19.77 27.84 13.33
CA TYR A 676 -20.01 28.93 14.36
C TYR A 676 -19.95 30.36 13.76
N TYR A 677 -20.78 31.31 14.23
CA TYR A 677 -20.83 32.73 13.79
C TYR A 677 -21.51 33.65 14.83
N ASN A 678 -21.00 34.89 15.02
CA ASN A 678 -21.61 35.96 15.83
C ASN A 678 -22.20 35.55 17.21
N GLY A 679 -21.56 34.63 17.94
CA GLY A 679 -22.05 34.18 19.26
C GLY A 679 -22.89 32.90 19.25
N ILE A 680 -23.21 32.34 18.08
CA ILE A 680 -24.11 31.20 17.90
C ILE A 680 -23.42 30.08 17.09
N TYR A 681 -23.59 28.85 17.55
CA TYR A 681 -23.24 27.65 16.77
C TYR A 681 -24.40 27.34 15.82
N HIS A 682 -24.11 27.17 14.54
CA HIS A 682 -25.09 26.78 13.54
C HIS A 682 -24.78 25.37 13.07
N LEU A 683 -25.78 24.50 13.04
CA LEU A 683 -25.72 23.22 12.38
C LEU A 683 -26.63 23.29 11.16
N PHE A 684 -26.02 23.43 9.98
CA PHE A 684 -26.72 23.11 8.74
C PHE A 684 -26.76 21.59 8.61
N TYR A 685 -27.50 21.07 7.62
CA TYR A 685 -27.37 19.67 7.27
C TYR A 685 -28.02 19.35 5.93
N GLN A 686 -27.45 18.47 5.10
CA GLN A 686 -28.28 17.82 4.07
C GLN A 686 -29.51 17.23 4.76
N TYR A 687 -30.70 17.42 4.21
CA TYR A 687 -31.97 17.02 4.79
C TYR A 687 -32.93 16.58 3.68
N ASN A 688 -33.60 15.45 3.86
CA ASN A 688 -34.76 15.13 3.02
C ASN A 688 -36.04 15.63 3.70
N PRO A 689 -36.68 16.73 3.26
CA PRO A 689 -37.93 17.20 3.88
C PRO A 689 -39.16 16.33 3.58
N LYS A 690 -39.06 15.35 2.67
CA LYS A 690 -40.18 14.56 2.14
C LYS A 690 -40.17 13.09 2.54
N ALA A 691 -39.01 12.44 2.62
CA ALA A 691 -38.88 11.01 2.88
C ALA A 691 -37.76 10.68 3.89
N VAL A 692 -37.82 9.48 4.50
CA VAL A 692 -36.81 8.98 5.46
C VAL A 692 -35.57 8.36 4.83
N ILE A 693 -35.59 8.22 3.50
CA ILE A 693 -34.48 7.73 2.68
C ILE A 693 -33.81 8.90 1.96
N TRP A 694 -32.59 8.69 1.51
CA TRP A 694 -31.75 9.73 0.88
C TRP A 694 -32.30 10.24 -0.47
N GLU A 695 -33.22 9.50 -1.11
CA GLU A 695 -33.65 9.73 -2.48
C GLU A 695 -34.22 11.15 -2.77
N SER A 696 -33.62 11.79 -3.79
CA SER A 696 -34.11 12.91 -4.59
C SER A 696 -34.46 14.24 -3.89
N ALA A 697 -33.97 15.36 -4.44
CA ALA A 697 -34.29 16.72 -4.03
C ALA A 697 -33.99 17.03 -2.55
N LEU A 698 -32.78 16.65 -2.12
CA LEU A 698 -32.21 17.04 -0.82
C LEU A 698 -32.12 18.57 -0.68
N SER A 699 -32.28 19.03 0.55
CA SER A 699 -32.31 20.44 0.97
C SER A 699 -31.33 20.65 2.12
N TRP A 700 -30.94 21.88 2.47
CA TRP A 700 -30.21 22.13 3.73
C TRP A 700 -31.19 22.43 4.86
N GLY A 701 -31.32 21.51 5.80
CA GLY A 701 -31.89 21.78 7.13
C GLY A 701 -30.96 22.67 7.96
N HIS A 702 -31.50 23.27 9.01
CA HIS A 702 -30.79 24.25 9.83
C HIS A 702 -31.27 24.20 11.29
N SER A 703 -30.33 24.29 12.21
CA SER A 703 -30.54 24.42 13.65
C SER A 703 -29.44 25.26 14.27
N VAL A 704 -29.70 25.83 15.45
CA VAL A 704 -28.76 26.71 16.16
C VAL A 704 -28.68 26.39 17.65
N SER A 705 -27.55 26.75 18.27
CA SER A 705 -27.28 26.53 19.68
C SER A 705 -26.35 27.60 20.26
N LYS A 706 -26.43 27.84 21.58
CA LYS A 706 -25.46 28.66 22.35
C LYS A 706 -24.39 27.78 23.04
N ASP A 707 -24.47 26.45 22.97
CA ASP A 707 -23.59 25.49 23.69
C ASP A 707 -23.26 24.16 22.94
N MET A 708 -23.77 23.97 21.72
CA MET A 708 -23.74 22.72 20.93
C MET A 708 -24.47 21.51 21.53
N VAL A 709 -25.27 21.71 22.57
CA VAL A 709 -26.03 20.64 23.27
C VAL A 709 -27.54 20.90 23.22
N ASN A 710 -27.96 22.12 23.51
CA ASN A 710 -29.35 22.56 23.43
C ASN A 710 -29.58 23.19 22.05
N TRP A 711 -30.37 22.52 21.22
CA TRP A 711 -30.55 22.85 19.81
C TRP A 711 -31.96 23.33 19.48
N PHE A 712 -32.03 24.49 18.83
CA PHE A 712 -33.27 25.08 18.34
C PHE A 712 -33.35 24.86 16.84
N ARG A 713 -34.42 24.20 16.38
CA ARG A 713 -34.65 23.96 14.95
C ARG A 713 -35.09 25.24 14.26
N LEU A 714 -34.49 25.50 13.10
CA LEU A 714 -34.91 26.55 12.16
C LEU A 714 -35.59 25.93 10.94
N ASP A 715 -36.05 26.79 10.05
CA ASP A 715 -36.66 26.39 8.78
C ASP A 715 -35.59 25.83 7.82
N VAL A 716 -36.00 25.33 6.64
CA VAL A 716 -35.05 24.81 5.64
C VAL A 716 -34.30 25.99 5.02
N ALA A 717 -33.00 26.10 5.30
CA ALA A 717 -32.16 27.23 4.88
C ALA A 717 -31.96 27.30 3.36
N MET A 718 -31.78 26.15 2.69
CA MET A 718 -31.74 26.07 1.22
C MET A 718 -32.58 24.90 0.73
N SER A 719 -33.42 25.13 -0.28
CA SER A 719 -34.18 24.08 -0.98
C SER A 719 -33.73 23.99 -2.43
N PRO A 720 -33.83 22.83 -3.09
CA PRO A 720 -33.57 22.70 -4.52
C PRO A 720 -34.68 23.42 -5.30
N THR A 721 -34.31 24.46 -6.05
CA THR A 721 -35.26 25.37 -6.71
C THR A 721 -34.77 25.89 -8.05
N GLU A 722 -33.45 26.00 -8.25
CA GLU A 722 -32.85 26.63 -9.43
C GLU A 722 -32.31 25.56 -10.39
N THR A 723 -32.12 25.88 -11.67
CA THR A 723 -31.72 24.90 -12.69
C THR A 723 -30.40 24.18 -12.41
N TYR A 724 -29.54 24.77 -11.56
CA TYR A 724 -28.25 24.24 -11.09
C TYR A 724 -28.32 23.43 -9.78
N ASP A 725 -29.47 23.38 -9.10
CA ASP A 725 -29.67 22.56 -7.89
C ASP A 725 -31.03 21.85 -7.78
N ILE A 726 -31.86 21.89 -8.83
CA ILE A 726 -33.24 21.39 -8.86
C ILE A 726 -33.40 19.92 -8.43
N ASN A 727 -32.37 19.09 -8.61
CA ASN A 727 -32.37 17.69 -8.21
C ASN A 727 -31.75 17.44 -6.81
N GLY A 728 -31.13 18.46 -6.20
CA GLY A 728 -30.65 18.42 -4.81
C GLY A 728 -29.63 19.51 -4.47
N CYS A 729 -29.71 20.04 -3.24
CA CYS A 729 -28.65 20.78 -2.57
C CYS A 729 -27.84 19.78 -1.70
N TRP A 730 -26.65 19.42 -2.15
CA TRP A 730 -25.74 18.47 -1.49
C TRP A 730 -24.69 19.21 -0.63
N SER A 731 -23.67 18.51 -0.15
CA SER A 731 -22.72 18.99 0.86
C SER A 731 -21.82 20.14 0.39
N GLY A 732 -21.11 20.74 1.34
CA GLY A 732 -20.34 21.96 1.12
C GLY A 732 -19.61 22.45 2.37
N SER A 733 -19.46 23.77 2.47
CA SER A 733 -18.74 24.47 3.53
C SER A 733 -19.24 25.89 3.76
N ALA A 734 -18.85 26.46 4.89
CA ALA A 734 -19.02 27.87 5.23
C ALA A 734 -17.66 28.58 5.23
N THR A 735 -17.58 29.79 4.70
CA THR A 735 -16.38 30.65 4.76
C THR A 735 -16.76 32.06 5.22
N ILE A 736 -16.02 32.62 6.17
CA ILE A 736 -16.16 34.01 6.61
C ILE A 736 -15.11 34.85 5.89
N LEU A 737 -15.54 35.68 4.95
CA LEU A 737 -14.68 36.58 4.19
C LEU A 737 -14.40 37.90 4.95
N PRO A 738 -13.29 38.60 4.63
CA PRO A 738 -12.92 39.89 5.23
C PRO A 738 -14.06 40.90 5.31
N GLY A 739 -14.24 41.47 6.50
CA GLY A 739 -15.40 42.31 6.84
C GLY A 739 -16.61 41.54 7.38
N ASN A 740 -16.39 40.33 7.92
CA ASN A 740 -17.42 39.44 8.49
C ASN A 740 -18.55 39.09 7.50
N LYS A 741 -18.17 38.78 6.25
CA LYS A 741 -19.12 38.40 5.19
C LYS A 741 -19.18 36.88 5.09
N LEU A 742 -20.24 36.29 5.63
CA LEU A 742 -20.47 34.85 5.54
C LEU A 742 -20.92 34.43 4.13
N VAL A 743 -20.30 33.36 3.62
CA VAL A 743 -20.62 32.74 2.32
C VAL A 743 -20.69 31.22 2.49
N MET A 744 -21.70 30.58 1.90
CA MET A 744 -21.80 29.12 1.79
C MET A 744 -21.41 28.68 0.39
N LEU A 745 -20.50 27.71 0.28
CA LEU A 745 -20.17 27.00 -0.95
C LEU A 745 -20.81 25.61 -0.87
N TYR A 746 -21.58 25.20 -1.89
CA TYR A 746 -22.27 23.91 -1.89
C TYR A 746 -22.38 23.28 -3.27
N THR A 747 -22.44 21.95 -3.32
CA THR A 747 -22.74 21.22 -4.55
C THR A 747 -24.25 21.25 -4.83
N GLY A 748 -24.64 21.72 -6.00
CA GLY A 748 -25.99 21.52 -6.55
C GLY A 748 -26.00 20.41 -7.59
N ILE A 749 -27.14 19.72 -7.69
CA ILE A 749 -27.42 18.75 -8.75
C ILE A 749 -28.31 19.42 -9.80
N ASP A 750 -27.74 19.66 -10.98
CA ASP A 750 -28.41 20.35 -12.08
C ASP A 750 -29.55 19.53 -12.70
N ILE A 751 -30.30 20.15 -13.61
CA ILE A 751 -31.42 19.53 -14.35
C ILE A 751 -31.04 18.27 -15.13
N ASN A 752 -29.75 18.05 -15.44
CA ASN A 752 -29.21 16.90 -16.16
C ASN A 752 -28.67 15.81 -15.21
N ASN A 753 -28.67 16.04 -13.89
CA ASN A 753 -28.01 15.26 -12.83
C ASN A 753 -26.47 15.41 -12.80
N GLY A 754 -25.93 16.48 -13.38
CA GLY A 754 -24.54 16.88 -13.21
C GLY A 754 -24.31 17.65 -11.91
N GLN A 755 -23.18 17.40 -11.25
CA GLN A 755 -22.75 18.13 -10.07
C GLN A 755 -22.03 19.43 -10.43
N VAL A 756 -22.41 20.54 -9.80
CA VAL A 756 -21.81 21.87 -9.98
C VAL A 756 -21.69 22.60 -8.64
N GLN A 757 -20.75 23.53 -8.47
CA GLN A 757 -20.61 24.28 -7.22
C GLN A 757 -21.26 25.65 -7.30
N ASN A 758 -22.00 25.99 -6.24
CA ASN A 758 -22.86 27.14 -6.12
C ASN A 758 -22.52 27.93 -4.84
N ILE A 759 -22.86 29.22 -4.83
CA ILE A 759 -22.77 30.09 -3.66
C ILE A 759 -24.16 30.52 -3.20
N ALA A 760 -24.35 30.51 -1.88
CA ALA A 760 -25.43 31.23 -1.21
C ALA A 760 -24.89 32.15 -0.10
N VAL A 761 -25.62 33.23 0.17
CA VAL A 761 -25.30 34.22 1.21
C VAL A 761 -26.54 34.49 2.09
N PRO A 762 -26.37 34.90 3.36
CA PRO A 762 -27.50 35.37 4.17
C PRO A 762 -28.09 36.65 3.59
N LYS A 763 -29.43 36.76 3.54
CA LYS A 763 -30.10 38.02 3.16
C LYS A 763 -29.87 39.14 4.16
N ASP A 764 -29.68 38.77 5.43
CA ASP A 764 -29.39 39.68 6.53
C ASP A 764 -28.27 39.10 7.41
N LEU A 765 -27.07 39.67 7.30
CA LEU A 765 -25.91 39.30 8.13
C LEU A 765 -26.06 39.77 9.60
N SER A 766 -27.08 40.58 9.91
CA SER A 766 -27.40 41.06 11.27
C SER A 766 -28.45 40.21 12.00
N ASP A 767 -29.16 39.31 11.32
CA ASP A 767 -29.93 38.26 11.99
C ASP A 767 -28.99 37.17 12.52
N PRO A 768 -28.79 37.03 13.85
CA PRO A 768 -27.85 36.04 14.40
C PRO A 768 -28.34 34.60 14.20
N LEU A 769 -29.58 34.40 13.76
CA LEU A 769 -30.14 33.09 13.45
C LEU A 769 -29.86 32.66 12.00
N LEU A 770 -29.55 33.59 11.09
CA LEU A 770 -29.32 33.36 9.66
C LEU A 770 -30.47 32.59 8.97
N VAL A 771 -31.73 32.98 9.20
CA VAL A 771 -32.90 32.20 8.74
C VAL A 771 -33.22 32.32 7.25
N GLU A 772 -32.78 33.38 6.57
CA GLU A 772 -33.03 33.61 5.14
C GLU A 772 -31.74 33.65 4.32
N TRP A 773 -31.72 32.86 3.25
CA TRP A 773 -30.61 32.74 2.31
C TRP A 773 -31.01 33.18 0.90
N GLU A 774 -30.04 33.71 0.18
CA GLU A 774 -30.13 34.08 -1.23
C GLU A 774 -29.03 33.33 -1.99
N LYS A 775 -29.43 32.59 -3.03
CA LYS A 775 -28.50 31.97 -3.96
C LYS A 775 -28.12 33.02 -5.00
N LEU A 776 -26.87 33.09 -5.40
CA LEU A 776 -26.41 34.12 -6.32
C LEU A 776 -26.88 33.89 -7.77
N ASP A 777 -27.28 34.95 -8.46
CA ASP A 777 -27.63 34.95 -9.90
C ASP A 777 -26.48 34.43 -10.79
N GLN A 778 -25.24 34.48 -10.29
CA GLN A 778 -24.03 34.02 -10.99
C GLN A 778 -23.79 32.51 -10.86
N ASN A 779 -24.66 31.75 -10.19
CA ASN A 779 -24.52 30.31 -10.04
C ASN A 779 -24.81 29.54 -11.35
N PRO A 780 -24.09 28.42 -11.62
CA PRO A 780 -23.00 27.87 -10.82
C PRO A 780 -21.69 28.65 -11.01
N VAL A 781 -20.98 28.89 -9.89
CA VAL A 781 -19.68 29.60 -9.90
C VAL A 781 -18.51 28.67 -10.26
N ILE A 782 -18.69 27.35 -10.15
CA ILE A 782 -17.73 26.35 -10.64
C ILE A 782 -18.49 25.24 -11.36
N LEU A 783 -18.27 25.15 -12.67
CA LEU A 783 -18.72 24.02 -13.49
C LEU A 783 -17.77 22.83 -13.30
N ARG A 784 -18.30 21.60 -13.40
CA ARG A 784 -17.51 20.38 -13.51
C ARG A 784 -16.62 20.43 -14.77
N PRO A 785 -15.28 20.24 -14.65
CA PRO A 785 -14.39 20.05 -15.80
C PRO A 785 -14.82 18.87 -16.68
N ASP A 786 -14.66 19.01 -18.00
CA ASP A 786 -15.25 18.08 -18.98
C ASP A 786 -14.74 16.63 -18.85
N ASP A 787 -13.56 16.40 -18.28
CA ASP A 787 -12.87 15.11 -18.12
C ASP A 787 -13.25 14.31 -16.85
N ILE A 788 -14.11 14.87 -15.99
CA ILE A 788 -14.64 14.24 -14.77
C ILE A 788 -16.08 13.74 -15.03
N THR A 789 -16.53 12.62 -14.48
CA THR A 789 -17.92 12.17 -14.75
C THR A 789 -18.97 13.04 -14.03
N PRO A 790 -20.21 13.17 -14.57
CA PRO A 790 -21.24 14.06 -14.02
C PRO A 790 -21.57 13.84 -12.53
N ASP A 791 -21.37 12.61 -12.06
CA ASP A 791 -21.64 12.13 -10.71
C ASP A 791 -20.42 12.17 -9.76
N LYS A 792 -19.28 12.74 -10.17
CA LYS A 792 -18.00 12.67 -9.45
C LYS A 792 -17.30 14.02 -9.21
N PHE A 793 -18.02 15.07 -8.79
CA PHE A 793 -17.43 16.41 -8.56
C PHE A 793 -18.17 17.19 -7.45
N ARG A 794 -17.78 17.05 -6.17
CA ARG A 794 -18.57 17.62 -5.05
C ARG A 794 -17.81 17.95 -3.75
N ASP A 795 -18.57 18.50 -2.81
CA ASP A 795 -18.24 18.73 -1.41
C ASP A 795 -17.07 19.70 -1.14
N PRO A 796 -17.13 20.95 -1.64
CA PRO A 796 -16.07 21.94 -1.47
C PRO A 796 -15.65 22.11 0.00
N THR A 797 -14.34 22.28 0.23
CA THR A 797 -13.79 22.58 1.57
C THR A 797 -14.18 23.98 2.03
N THR A 798 -14.03 24.24 3.34
CA THR A 798 -13.86 25.60 3.84
C THR A 798 -12.68 26.25 3.10
N ALA A 799 -12.83 27.51 2.69
CA ALA A 799 -11.79 28.18 1.92
C ALA A 799 -10.71 28.80 2.81
N TRP A 800 -9.47 28.85 2.32
CA TRP A 800 -8.36 29.50 3.02
C TRP A 800 -7.63 30.52 2.14
N LEU A 801 -7.06 31.55 2.77
CA LEU A 801 -6.41 32.68 2.11
C LEU A 801 -4.88 32.59 2.20
N GLY A 802 -4.22 32.33 1.06
CA GLY A 802 -2.75 32.21 0.98
C GLY A 802 -1.99 33.52 1.21
N GLU A 803 -0.66 33.45 1.23
CA GLU A 803 0.21 34.64 1.40
C GLU A 803 0.29 35.52 0.16
N ASP A 804 0.03 34.94 -1.02
CA ASP A 804 -0.17 35.64 -2.29
C ASP A 804 -1.48 36.45 -2.36
N GLY A 805 -2.39 36.26 -1.40
CA GLY A 805 -3.71 36.89 -1.37
C GLY A 805 -4.78 36.17 -2.20
N HIS A 806 -4.54 34.93 -2.64
CA HIS A 806 -5.54 34.12 -3.35
C HIS A 806 -6.29 33.19 -2.39
N TRP A 807 -7.61 33.10 -2.58
CA TRP A 807 -8.47 32.09 -1.95
C TRP A 807 -8.27 30.74 -2.60
N ARG A 808 -8.38 29.68 -1.79
CA ARG A 808 -8.30 28.28 -2.22
C ARG A 808 -9.43 27.45 -1.64
N ILE A 809 -9.88 26.46 -2.40
CA ILE A 809 -10.72 25.35 -1.94
C ILE A 809 -10.23 24.05 -2.57
N LEU A 810 -10.54 22.92 -1.93
CA LEU A 810 -10.49 21.60 -2.56
C LEU A 810 -11.91 21.14 -2.91
N ILE A 811 -12.06 20.45 -4.03
CA ILE A 811 -13.29 19.74 -4.41
C ILE A 811 -12.96 18.25 -4.54
N GLY A 812 -13.79 17.39 -3.96
CA GLY A 812 -13.67 15.94 -4.10
C GLY A 812 -14.04 15.51 -5.50
N SER A 813 -13.23 14.65 -6.12
CA SER A 813 -13.39 14.26 -7.51
C SER A 813 -12.87 12.85 -7.81
N GLU A 814 -13.26 12.35 -8.99
CA GLU A 814 -12.55 11.27 -9.69
C GLU A 814 -12.09 11.81 -11.06
N LYS A 815 -10.77 11.87 -11.32
CA LYS A 815 -10.17 12.50 -12.51
C LYS A 815 -9.06 11.59 -13.06
N ASN A 816 -9.01 11.35 -14.37
CA ASN A 816 -8.04 10.43 -15.01
C ASN A 816 -7.99 9.02 -14.40
N ASN A 817 -9.13 8.47 -13.96
CA ASN A 817 -9.23 7.24 -13.16
C ASN A 817 -8.37 7.27 -11.89
N LYS A 818 -8.25 8.42 -11.22
CA LYS A 818 -7.70 8.55 -9.86
C LYS A 818 -8.69 9.33 -8.99
N VAL A 819 -8.78 8.97 -7.72
CA VAL A 819 -9.55 9.72 -6.72
C VAL A 819 -8.73 10.94 -6.30
N ALA A 820 -9.34 12.12 -6.28
CA ALA A 820 -8.60 13.38 -6.27
C ALA A 820 -9.24 14.48 -5.42
N ALA A 821 -8.39 15.33 -4.86
CA ALA A 821 -8.74 16.62 -4.30
C ALA A 821 -8.28 17.71 -5.28
N LEU A 822 -9.21 18.33 -5.99
CA LEU A 822 -8.90 19.31 -7.04
C LEU A 822 -8.78 20.72 -6.44
N LEU A 823 -7.66 21.39 -6.70
CA LEU A 823 -7.33 22.70 -6.12
C LEU A 823 -7.88 23.84 -6.99
N PHE A 824 -8.89 24.56 -6.51
CA PHE A 824 -9.42 25.75 -7.18
C PHE A 824 -8.97 27.02 -6.46
N LYS A 825 -8.57 28.04 -7.24
CA LYS A 825 -8.02 29.32 -6.76
C LYS A 825 -8.89 30.49 -7.21
N SER A 826 -9.02 31.53 -6.38
CA SER A 826 -9.81 32.74 -6.71
C SER A 826 -9.20 34.03 -6.13
N ASN A 827 -9.48 35.16 -6.79
CA ASN A 827 -9.14 36.50 -6.31
C ASN A 827 -10.32 37.25 -5.66
N ASP A 828 -11.55 36.88 -6.02
CA ASP A 828 -12.79 37.61 -5.74
C ASP A 828 -13.88 36.74 -5.08
N PHE A 829 -13.59 35.45 -4.85
CA PHE A 829 -14.48 34.40 -4.38
C PHE A 829 -15.61 33.99 -5.36
N MET A 830 -15.66 34.61 -6.55
CA MET A 830 -16.70 34.42 -7.55
C MET A 830 -16.16 33.73 -8.81
N THR A 831 -14.98 34.15 -9.25
CA THR A 831 -14.26 33.61 -10.40
C THR A 831 -13.21 32.62 -9.89
N TRP A 832 -13.40 31.34 -10.15
CA TRP A 832 -12.48 30.27 -9.74
C TRP A 832 -11.71 29.71 -10.94
N THR A 833 -10.49 29.26 -10.70
CA THR A 833 -9.63 28.63 -11.71
C THR A 833 -9.04 27.35 -11.10
N GLU A 834 -9.22 26.23 -11.79
CA GLU A 834 -8.58 24.97 -11.41
C GLU A 834 -7.06 25.10 -11.57
N SER A 835 -6.30 24.47 -10.67
CA SER A 835 -4.85 24.30 -10.84
C SER A 835 -4.58 23.20 -11.87
N GLU A 836 -3.42 23.24 -12.55
CA GLU A 836 -3.10 22.24 -13.58
C GLU A 836 -2.99 20.82 -12.97
N ASP A 837 -2.44 20.72 -11.76
CA ASP A 837 -2.36 19.50 -10.94
C ASP A 837 -3.42 19.48 -9.83
N ALA A 838 -3.79 18.27 -9.40
CA ALA A 838 -4.59 18.06 -8.19
C ALA A 838 -3.77 18.36 -6.92
N PHE A 839 -4.42 18.82 -5.86
CA PHE A 839 -3.78 19.05 -4.54
C PHE A 839 -3.19 17.77 -3.94
N HIS A 840 -3.94 16.68 -4.11
CA HIS A 840 -3.59 15.33 -3.72
C HIS A 840 -4.45 14.36 -4.54
N SER A 841 -3.95 13.15 -4.81
CA SER A 841 -4.71 12.10 -5.50
C SER A 841 -4.19 10.72 -5.13
N ALA A 842 -5.07 9.72 -5.16
CA ALA A 842 -4.72 8.31 -5.03
C ALA A 842 -5.45 7.47 -6.09
N GLU A 843 -5.20 6.17 -6.09
CA GLU A 843 -5.64 5.25 -7.13
C GLU A 843 -7.15 4.91 -7.02
N PRO A 844 -7.85 4.56 -8.12
CA PRO A 844 -9.32 4.63 -8.24
C PRO A 844 -10.10 3.67 -7.32
N HIS A 845 -9.39 2.84 -6.58
CA HIS A 845 -9.86 1.58 -6.02
C HIS A 845 -10.59 1.72 -4.67
N THR A 846 -11.01 2.92 -4.29
CA THR A 846 -11.71 3.19 -3.02
C THR A 846 -13.03 3.94 -3.18
N GLY A 847 -13.48 4.14 -4.41
CA GLY A 847 -14.63 4.99 -4.70
C GLY A 847 -14.32 6.46 -4.44
N MET A 848 -15.30 7.32 -4.66
CA MET A 848 -15.04 8.76 -4.69
C MET A 848 -14.55 9.32 -3.34
N TRP A 849 -13.64 10.29 -3.38
CA TRP A 849 -13.37 11.18 -2.26
C TRP A 849 -14.51 12.19 -2.12
N GLU A 850 -15.28 12.04 -1.05
CA GLU A 850 -16.36 12.92 -0.63
C GLU A 850 -15.89 13.75 0.58
N CYS A 851 -16.67 14.78 0.92
CA CYS A 851 -16.59 15.56 2.16
C CYS A 851 -15.15 15.89 2.62
N LEU A 852 -14.34 16.43 1.71
CA LEU A 852 -12.97 16.87 1.99
C LEU A 852 -12.95 17.90 3.13
N ASP A 853 -11.87 17.90 3.92
CA ASP A 853 -11.54 19.01 4.80
C ASP A 853 -10.03 19.24 4.86
N PHE A 854 -9.62 20.49 5.05
CA PHE A 854 -8.21 20.89 5.08
C PHE A 854 -8.00 22.05 6.06
N PHE A 855 -7.25 21.82 7.14
CA PHE A 855 -7.14 22.79 8.23
C PHE A 855 -5.81 22.74 8.99
N PRO A 856 -5.29 23.89 9.48
CA PRO A 856 -4.09 23.94 10.31
C PRO A 856 -4.37 23.59 11.78
N MET A 857 -3.35 23.06 12.44
CA MET A 857 -3.29 22.66 13.85
C MET A 857 -2.00 23.19 14.49
N SER A 858 -2.10 23.68 15.73
CA SER A 858 -0.96 24.28 16.46
C SER A 858 -0.02 23.22 17.05
N LEU A 859 1.29 23.43 16.94
CA LEU A 859 2.29 22.65 17.66
C LEU A 859 2.44 23.09 19.13
N LYS A 860 1.83 24.20 19.53
CA LYS A 860 1.96 24.78 20.88
C LYS A 860 0.97 24.23 21.92
N GLY A 861 0.09 23.30 21.54
CA GLY A 861 -0.77 22.57 22.46
C GLY A 861 -2.19 22.34 21.93
N LYS A 862 -3.20 22.66 22.75
CA LYS A 862 -4.62 22.47 22.41
C LYS A 862 -5.28 23.68 21.74
N GLU A 863 -4.53 24.73 21.48
CA GLU A 863 -5.02 25.92 20.80
C GLU A 863 -5.29 25.61 19.33
N ALA A 864 -6.44 26.03 18.83
CA ALA A 864 -6.74 25.96 17.41
C ALA A 864 -6.42 27.25 16.68
N LEU A 865 -6.75 27.27 15.40
CA LEU A 865 -6.30 28.25 14.43
C LEU A 865 -7.43 28.52 13.42
N ASP A 866 -7.49 29.73 12.88
CA ASP A 866 -8.28 29.98 11.66
C ASP A 866 -7.79 29.08 10.51
N THR A 867 -8.67 28.75 9.56
CA THR A 867 -8.32 27.91 8.40
C THR A 867 -7.24 28.56 7.51
N SER A 868 -7.11 29.90 7.54
CA SER A 868 -6.06 30.67 6.85
C SER A 868 -4.81 30.95 7.70
N ALA A 869 -4.62 30.27 8.83
CA ALA A 869 -3.44 30.46 9.69
C ALA A 869 -2.14 29.91 9.07
N LYS A 870 -1.00 30.48 9.50
CA LYS A 870 0.32 30.38 8.84
C LYS A 870 1.44 30.50 9.88
N GLY A 871 2.60 29.92 9.60
CA GLY A 871 3.83 30.06 10.39
C GLY A 871 4.59 28.74 10.55
N ASP A 872 5.76 28.78 11.18
CA ASP A 872 6.62 27.60 11.38
C ASP A 872 6.14 26.67 12.53
N ASP A 873 5.18 27.12 13.34
CA ASP A 873 4.68 26.44 14.55
C ASP A 873 3.37 25.65 14.32
N ILE A 874 3.08 25.26 13.08
CA ILE A 874 1.81 24.59 12.69
C ILE A 874 2.06 23.37 11.80
N LYS A 875 1.14 22.41 11.82
CA LYS A 875 0.98 21.39 10.78
C LYS A 875 -0.43 21.46 10.21
N TYR A 876 -0.62 20.94 9.01
CA TYR A 876 -1.91 20.86 8.35
C TYR A 876 -2.46 19.44 8.44
N VAL A 877 -3.78 19.33 8.50
CA VAL A 877 -4.52 18.08 8.37
C VAL A 877 -5.23 18.09 7.03
N PHE A 878 -5.01 17.07 6.21
CA PHE A 878 -5.84 16.76 5.06
C PHE A 878 -6.74 15.57 5.37
N LYS A 879 -8.04 15.72 5.17
CA LYS A 879 -9.07 14.75 5.56
C LYS A 879 -9.98 14.42 4.36
N VAL A 880 -10.31 13.14 4.21
CA VAL A 880 -11.15 12.58 3.15
C VAL A 880 -12.28 11.71 3.73
N SER A 881 -13.44 11.69 3.08
CA SER A 881 -14.47 10.67 3.27
C SER A 881 -14.46 9.73 2.07
N ILE A 882 -14.45 8.42 2.30
CA ILE A 882 -14.33 7.40 1.25
C ILE A 882 -15.69 6.76 0.98
N GLN A 883 -16.25 7.00 -0.21
CA GLN A 883 -17.62 6.61 -0.59
C GLN A 883 -17.93 5.13 -0.37
N ASP A 884 -17.08 4.22 -0.89
CA ASP A 884 -17.38 2.79 -0.92
C ASP A 884 -17.31 2.12 0.46
N THR A 885 -16.60 2.74 1.41
CA THR A 885 -16.34 2.18 2.75
C THR A 885 -17.09 2.89 3.87
N PHE A 886 -17.77 4.01 3.58
CA PHE A 886 -18.37 4.92 4.57
C PHE A 886 -17.41 5.24 5.75
N THR A 887 -16.12 5.42 5.46
CA THR A 887 -15.06 5.66 6.45
C THR A 887 -14.33 7.00 6.18
N ASP A 888 -13.96 7.70 7.26
CA ASP A 888 -13.22 8.95 7.22
C ASP A 888 -11.74 8.77 7.63
N PHE A 889 -10.83 9.19 6.76
CA PHE A 889 -9.37 9.13 6.97
C PHE A 889 -8.75 10.52 6.95
N TYR A 890 -7.59 10.68 7.60
CA TYR A 890 -6.80 11.90 7.58
C TYR A 890 -5.30 11.62 7.58
N THR A 891 -4.52 12.57 7.08
CA THR A 891 -3.07 12.66 7.31
C THR A 891 -2.75 13.94 8.06
N VAL A 892 -1.62 13.96 8.76
CA VAL A 892 -0.97 15.18 9.27
C VAL A 892 0.25 15.44 8.41
N GLY A 893 0.53 16.70 8.06
CA GLY A 893 1.60 17.04 7.13
C GLY A 893 1.93 18.54 7.04
N ASN A 894 2.83 18.87 6.12
CA ASN A 894 3.24 20.24 5.83
C ASN A 894 2.63 20.71 4.50
N TYR A 895 2.33 22.01 4.38
CA TYR A 895 1.76 22.61 3.17
C TYR A 895 2.61 23.80 2.73
N PHE A 896 2.99 23.80 1.46
CA PHE A 896 3.96 24.73 0.90
C PHE A 896 3.34 25.47 -0.27
N VAL A 897 3.15 26.79 -0.17
CA VAL A 897 2.58 27.61 -1.27
C VAL A 897 3.64 28.00 -2.31
N ASN A 898 4.84 28.37 -1.85
CA ASN A 898 5.91 28.84 -2.71
C ASN A 898 6.65 27.66 -3.36
N ASN A 899 6.74 27.65 -4.70
CA ASN A 899 7.30 26.58 -5.56
C ASN A 899 6.37 25.39 -5.90
N GLY A 900 5.11 25.65 -6.27
CA GLY A 900 4.24 24.66 -6.94
C GLY A 900 2.93 24.34 -6.22
N GLU A 901 2.77 24.79 -4.99
CA GLU A 901 1.60 24.60 -4.14
C GLU A 901 1.15 23.15 -3.92
N TYR A 902 1.76 22.49 -2.93
CA TYR A 902 1.52 21.08 -2.60
C TYR A 902 1.50 20.83 -1.08
N TYR A 903 0.96 19.67 -0.69
CA TYR A 903 0.89 19.18 0.68
C TYR A 903 1.63 17.83 0.78
N ILE A 904 2.48 17.69 1.80
CA ILE A 904 3.28 16.48 2.10
C ILE A 904 2.82 15.90 3.45
N PRO A 905 2.16 14.73 3.49
CA PRO A 905 1.91 14.01 4.74
C PRO A 905 3.20 13.50 5.40
N GLU A 906 3.30 13.59 6.73
CA GLU A 906 4.44 13.07 7.52
C GLU A 906 4.18 11.69 8.15
N ASN A 907 2.97 11.15 8.00
CA ASN A 907 2.50 10.00 8.76
C ASN A 907 2.99 8.67 8.17
N THR A 908 4.15 8.21 8.65
CA THR A 908 4.87 7.03 8.13
C THR A 908 4.18 5.66 8.34
N VAL A 909 3.00 5.60 8.99
CA VAL A 909 2.21 4.38 9.17
C VAL A 909 0.72 4.76 9.16
N GLY A 910 0.03 4.38 8.08
CA GLY A 910 -1.42 4.55 7.93
C GLY A 910 -2.22 3.34 8.42
N ASP A 911 -3.55 3.48 8.39
CA ASP A 911 -4.47 2.35 8.49
C ASP A 911 -4.39 1.48 7.22
N PRO A 912 -4.35 0.14 7.31
CA PRO A 912 -4.16 -0.74 6.15
C PRO A 912 -5.30 -0.69 5.12
N TYR A 913 -6.43 -0.04 5.43
CA TYR A 913 -7.54 0.19 4.51
C TYR A 913 -7.60 1.64 3.98
N SER A 914 -6.60 2.48 4.26
CA SER A 914 -6.58 3.88 3.83
C SER A 914 -5.99 4.06 2.41
N PRO A 915 -6.72 4.67 1.46
CA PRO A 915 -6.15 5.03 0.15
C PRO A 915 -5.07 6.11 0.22
N VAL A 916 -5.07 6.93 1.27
CA VAL A 916 -4.20 8.12 1.43
C VAL A 916 -3.09 7.89 2.45
N THR A 917 -2.74 6.63 2.73
CA THR A 917 -1.84 6.20 3.82
C THR A 917 -2.14 6.87 5.18
N GLY A 918 -3.42 7.22 5.39
CA GLY A 918 -3.89 8.02 6.51
C GLY A 918 -4.38 7.20 7.71
N LEU A 919 -4.53 7.90 8.83
CA LEU A 919 -5.14 7.39 10.06
C LEU A 919 -6.67 7.56 9.98
N ARG A 920 -7.45 6.75 10.70
CA ARG A 920 -8.91 6.95 10.80
C ARG A 920 -9.27 8.03 11.82
N LEU A 921 -10.31 8.81 11.53
CA LEU A 921 -10.96 9.62 12.57
C LEU A 921 -11.78 8.78 13.54
N ASP A 922 -12.29 7.62 13.11
CA ASP A 922 -13.02 6.69 13.94
C ASP A 922 -12.97 5.29 13.31
N TYR A 923 -12.93 4.24 14.14
CA TYR A 923 -12.90 2.85 13.65
C TYR A 923 -14.29 2.22 13.53
N GLY A 924 -15.35 2.97 13.87
CA GLY A 924 -16.75 2.55 13.79
C GLY A 924 -17.57 3.27 12.71
N LYS A 925 -18.85 3.50 13.02
CA LYS A 925 -19.84 4.19 12.18
C LYS A 925 -19.65 5.71 12.25
N PHE A 926 -18.77 6.26 11.42
CA PHE A 926 -18.50 7.70 11.38
C PHE A 926 -18.08 8.13 9.96
N TYR A 927 -18.87 9.01 9.34
CA TYR A 927 -18.70 9.38 7.94
C TYR A 927 -18.96 10.87 7.66
N ALA A 928 -18.56 11.36 6.49
CA ALA A 928 -18.90 12.68 5.95
C ALA A 928 -18.61 13.83 6.93
N SER A 929 -17.56 13.71 7.75
CA SER A 929 -17.27 14.68 8.81
C SER A 929 -16.65 15.97 8.28
N LYS A 930 -16.87 17.06 9.01
CA LYS A 930 -16.31 18.39 8.75
C LYS A 930 -15.85 19.02 10.05
N THR A 931 -14.90 19.94 9.99
CA THR A 931 -14.45 20.73 11.13
C THR A 931 -14.80 22.22 11.01
N PHE A 932 -14.78 22.92 12.14
CA PHE A 932 -14.78 24.38 12.18
C PHE A 932 -13.89 24.90 13.32
N PHE A 933 -13.51 26.19 13.24
CA PHE A 933 -12.79 26.88 14.31
C PHE A 933 -13.81 27.57 15.25
N ASP A 934 -13.83 27.13 16.51
CA ASP A 934 -14.54 27.80 17.59
C ASP A 934 -13.62 28.88 18.15
N GLU A 935 -13.72 30.09 17.60
CA GLU A 935 -12.93 31.25 18.01
C GLU A 935 -13.21 31.66 19.47
N ALA A 936 -14.45 31.46 19.95
CA ALA A 936 -14.88 31.87 21.29
C ALA A 936 -14.25 31.02 22.40
N LYS A 937 -13.84 29.79 22.09
CA LYS A 937 -13.13 28.88 23.01
C LYS A 937 -11.77 28.42 22.47
N ASN A 938 -11.27 29.09 21.42
CA ASN A 938 -9.99 28.85 20.74
C ASN A 938 -9.68 27.38 20.43
N ARG A 939 -10.65 26.63 19.88
CA ARG A 939 -10.55 25.17 19.68
C ARG A 939 -11.09 24.72 18.31
N ARG A 940 -10.62 23.56 17.83
CA ARG A 940 -11.06 22.94 16.56
C ARG A 940 -12.13 21.91 16.92
N ILE A 941 -13.33 22.06 16.37
CA ILE A 941 -14.42 21.10 16.57
C ILE A 941 -14.58 20.25 15.32
N LEU A 942 -14.69 18.94 15.49
CA LEU A 942 -15.01 17.93 14.49
C LEU A 942 -16.41 17.39 14.74
N TRP A 943 -17.19 17.18 13.66
CA TRP A 943 -18.49 16.52 13.74
C TRP A 943 -18.74 15.62 12.52
N GLY A 944 -19.19 14.37 12.73
CA GLY A 944 -19.47 13.40 11.68
C GLY A 944 -20.89 12.83 11.70
N TRP A 945 -21.30 12.24 10.59
CA TRP A 945 -22.57 11.54 10.41
C TRP A 945 -22.45 10.08 10.82
N VAL A 946 -23.48 9.55 11.49
CA VAL A 946 -23.59 8.15 11.89
C VAL A 946 -24.75 7.53 11.12
N ASN A 947 -24.42 6.74 10.10
CA ASN A 947 -25.41 6.10 9.23
C ASN A 947 -25.98 4.80 9.83
N GLU A 948 -27.12 4.33 9.31
CA GLU A 948 -27.85 3.22 9.94
C GLU A 948 -27.20 1.83 9.69
N PRO A 949 -27.39 0.87 10.61
CA PRO A 949 -26.97 -0.53 10.48
C PRO A 949 -28.09 -1.48 10.02
N ASP A 950 -29.32 -0.99 9.85
CA ASP A 950 -30.48 -1.78 9.42
C ASP A 950 -31.16 -1.21 8.16
N SER A 951 -32.33 -1.74 7.79
CA SER A 951 -32.89 -1.57 6.44
C SER A 951 -33.64 -0.25 6.24
N ASN A 952 -33.80 0.18 4.99
CA ASN A 952 -34.70 1.27 4.63
C ASN A 952 -36.15 1.03 5.11
N ALA A 953 -36.59 -0.24 5.22
CA ALA A 953 -37.91 -0.55 5.75
C ALA A 953 -38.03 -0.26 7.27
N ASP A 954 -36.96 -0.50 8.04
CA ASP A 954 -36.89 -0.15 9.46
C ASP A 954 -36.85 1.37 9.66
N ALA A 955 -36.12 2.09 8.81
CA ALA A 955 -36.11 3.55 8.79
C ALA A 955 -37.49 4.14 8.45
N ILE A 956 -38.23 3.53 7.50
CA ILE A 956 -39.61 3.89 7.17
C ILE A 956 -40.54 3.64 8.37
N ALA A 957 -40.39 2.51 9.06
CA ALA A 957 -41.15 2.21 10.26
C ALA A 957 -40.83 3.15 11.44
N ARG A 958 -39.59 3.67 11.54
CA ARG A 958 -39.19 4.68 12.55
C ARG A 958 -39.66 6.10 12.23
N GLY A 959 -39.80 6.46 10.95
CA GLY A 959 -40.05 7.84 10.53
C GLY A 959 -38.82 8.75 10.54
N TRP A 960 -37.61 8.19 10.76
CA TRP A 960 -36.34 8.93 10.81
C TRP A 960 -35.14 8.01 10.54
N ALA A 961 -34.04 8.57 10.05
CA ALA A 961 -32.80 7.87 9.75
C ALA A 961 -31.58 8.78 9.88
N GLY A 962 -30.49 8.25 10.42
CA GLY A 962 -29.23 8.95 10.61
C GLY A 962 -29.25 9.91 11.80
N ILE A 963 -28.10 10.04 12.44
CA ILE A 963 -27.81 11.05 13.47
C ILE A 963 -26.46 11.69 13.19
N GLN A 964 -26.16 12.80 13.83
CA GLN A 964 -24.78 13.24 14.00
C GLN A 964 -24.16 12.50 15.19
N SER A 965 -22.83 12.39 15.19
CA SER A 965 -22.03 11.96 16.34
C SER A 965 -22.14 12.98 17.49
N ILE A 966 -21.28 12.85 18.48
CA ILE A 966 -20.95 13.93 19.42
C ILE A 966 -19.93 14.89 18.77
N PRO A 967 -20.01 16.22 19.00
CA PRO A 967 -18.95 17.15 18.64
C PRO A 967 -17.67 16.86 19.44
N ARG A 968 -16.54 16.75 18.74
CA ARG A 968 -15.24 16.40 19.33
C ARG A 968 -14.28 17.58 19.21
N THR A 969 -13.57 17.90 20.29
CA THR A 969 -12.44 18.84 20.26
C THR A 969 -11.19 18.11 19.76
N LEU A 970 -10.46 18.70 18.82
CA LEU A 970 -9.22 18.16 18.25
C LEU A 970 -7.97 18.90 18.77
N TRP A 971 -6.88 18.16 18.98
CA TRP A 971 -5.51 18.68 19.09
C TRP A 971 -4.49 17.63 18.62
N LEU A 972 -3.24 18.02 18.33
CA LEU A 972 -2.18 17.06 17.95
C LEU A 972 -1.63 16.30 19.18
N ASP A 973 -1.17 15.07 18.97
CA ASP A 973 -0.45 14.33 20.01
C ASP A 973 0.97 14.83 20.24
N LYS A 974 1.62 14.34 21.31
CA LYS A 974 2.97 14.78 21.71
C LYS A 974 4.05 14.48 20.67
N ASN A 975 3.78 13.57 19.74
CA ASN A 975 4.68 13.17 18.66
C ASN A 975 4.35 13.87 17.33
N GLU A 976 3.33 14.75 17.32
CA GLU A 976 2.89 15.55 16.17
C GLU A 976 2.47 14.71 14.94
N ARG A 977 1.96 13.49 15.16
CA ARG A 977 1.66 12.50 14.10
C ARG A 977 0.20 12.06 14.06
N GLN A 978 -0.54 12.18 15.16
CA GLN A 978 -1.96 11.81 15.20
C GLN A 978 -2.81 12.89 15.89
N LEU A 979 -4.09 12.94 15.53
CA LEU A 979 -5.09 13.76 16.21
C LEU A 979 -5.61 13.03 17.45
N LEU A 980 -5.64 13.76 18.56
CA LEU A 980 -6.33 13.38 19.77
C LEU A 980 -7.73 14.03 19.77
N GLN A 981 -8.76 13.24 20.06
CA GLN A 981 -10.16 13.67 20.01
C GLN A 981 -10.86 13.45 21.35
N TRP A 982 -11.65 14.42 21.79
CA TRP A 982 -12.42 14.28 23.04
C TRP A 982 -13.78 14.98 22.96
N PRO A 983 -14.84 14.43 23.57
CA PRO A 983 -16.14 15.10 23.64
C PRO A 983 -16.05 16.54 24.16
N ILE A 984 -16.88 17.43 23.61
CA ILE A 984 -16.99 18.80 24.11
C ILE A 984 -17.43 18.84 25.59
N THR A 985 -16.81 19.74 26.35
CA THR A 985 -17.07 19.97 27.78
C THR A 985 -18.52 20.34 28.09
N GLU A 986 -19.26 20.87 27.13
CA GLU A 986 -20.63 21.34 27.31
C GLU A 986 -21.62 20.19 27.56
N LEU A 987 -21.32 18.97 27.09
CA LEU A 987 -22.09 17.78 27.44
C LEU A 987 -22.10 17.52 28.95
N GLU A 988 -21.07 17.97 29.67
CA GLU A 988 -20.98 17.78 31.11
C GLU A 988 -22.08 18.53 31.89
N THR A 989 -22.76 19.49 31.24
CA THR A 989 -23.98 20.15 31.78
C THR A 989 -25.20 19.22 31.84
N LEU A 990 -25.20 18.14 31.06
CA LEU A 990 -26.24 17.09 31.08
C LEU A 990 -26.01 16.09 32.22
N ARG A 991 -24.80 16.00 32.79
CA ARG A 991 -24.44 15.04 33.85
C ARG A 991 -25.33 15.24 35.09
N THR A 992 -25.86 14.13 35.60
CA THR A 992 -26.60 14.01 36.86
C THR A 992 -26.30 12.67 37.52
N ASN A 993 -26.70 12.51 38.79
CA ASN A 993 -26.63 11.23 39.51
C ASN A 993 -25.26 10.54 39.41
N GLU A 994 -24.20 11.24 39.84
CA GLU A 994 -22.85 10.70 39.79
C GLU A 994 -22.70 9.45 40.67
N VAL A 995 -22.12 8.41 40.09
CA VAL A 995 -21.75 7.16 40.76
C VAL A 995 -20.24 6.95 40.60
N GLU A 996 -19.49 6.98 41.71
CA GLU A 996 -18.04 6.80 41.73
C GLU A 996 -17.65 5.44 42.33
N TYR A 997 -16.72 4.74 41.67
CA TYR A 997 -16.03 3.56 42.19
C TYR A 997 -14.51 3.76 42.09
N THR A 998 -13.78 3.59 43.20
CA THR A 998 -12.31 3.69 43.23
C THR A 998 -11.67 2.39 43.71
N LYS A 999 -10.52 2.02 43.14
CA LYS A 999 -9.70 0.85 43.54
C LYS A 999 -10.48 -0.47 43.59
N LYS A 1000 -11.37 -0.66 42.61
CA LYS A 1000 -12.29 -1.80 42.54
C LYS A 1000 -11.67 -2.91 41.68
N LEU A 1001 -11.34 -4.04 42.29
CA LEU A 1001 -10.74 -5.19 41.58
C LEU A 1001 -11.77 -5.92 40.71
N LEU A 1002 -11.39 -6.15 39.44
CA LEU A 1002 -12.06 -7.01 38.46
C LEU A 1002 -11.21 -8.28 38.29
N THR A 1003 -11.53 -9.32 39.06
CA THR A 1003 -10.87 -10.64 38.95
C THR A 1003 -11.41 -11.44 37.75
N GLU A 1004 -10.68 -12.50 37.37
CA GLU A 1004 -11.04 -13.41 36.26
C GLU A 1004 -12.52 -13.79 36.23
N GLY A 1005 -13.15 -13.62 35.06
CA GLY A 1005 -14.51 -14.09 34.81
C GLY A 1005 -15.58 -13.30 35.57
N LYS A 1006 -15.31 -12.06 35.98
CA LYS A 1006 -16.25 -11.21 36.74
C LYS A 1006 -16.70 -9.98 35.96
N HIS A 1007 -17.95 -9.64 36.21
CA HIS A 1007 -18.53 -8.32 36.00
C HIS A 1007 -19.15 -7.84 37.31
N PHE A 1008 -19.40 -6.54 37.44
CA PHE A 1008 -20.32 -5.98 38.44
C PHE A 1008 -21.14 -4.85 37.83
N GLU A 1009 -22.34 -4.65 38.34
CA GLU A 1009 -23.27 -3.62 37.87
C GLU A 1009 -22.87 -2.24 38.39
N VAL A 1010 -22.85 -1.25 37.51
CA VAL A 1010 -22.75 0.18 37.87
C VAL A 1010 -24.15 0.62 38.24
N GLU A 1011 -24.54 0.41 39.49
CA GLU A 1011 -25.89 0.69 39.98
C GLU A 1011 -26.18 2.20 40.06
N ASN A 1012 -27.46 2.59 39.97
CA ASN A 1012 -27.97 3.96 40.12
C ASN A 1012 -27.68 4.95 38.97
N VAL A 1013 -27.09 4.49 37.86
CA VAL A 1013 -27.00 5.25 36.60
C VAL A 1013 -28.09 4.81 35.61
N THR A 1014 -28.55 5.72 34.74
CA THR A 1014 -29.48 5.41 33.64
C THR A 1014 -28.71 4.89 32.44
N ALA A 1015 -28.39 3.60 32.42
CA ALA A 1015 -27.45 3.02 31.44
C ALA A 1015 -27.89 3.09 29.96
N ALA A 1016 -29.14 3.45 29.65
CA ALA A 1016 -29.57 3.80 28.29
C ALA A 1016 -29.11 5.19 27.81
N GLN A 1017 -28.82 6.12 28.73
CA GLN A 1017 -28.49 7.52 28.42
C GLN A 1017 -27.48 8.04 29.47
N ALA A 1018 -26.19 7.78 29.25
CA ALA A 1018 -25.14 7.95 30.26
C ALA A 1018 -23.79 8.40 29.67
N ASP A 1019 -22.96 9.00 30.53
CA ASP A 1019 -21.56 9.33 30.29
C ASP A 1019 -20.72 8.63 31.35
N ILE A 1020 -19.63 7.97 30.93
CA ILE A 1020 -18.79 7.14 31.79
C ILE A 1020 -17.32 7.48 31.51
N GLU A 1021 -16.58 7.82 32.56
CA GLU A 1021 -15.11 7.94 32.52
C GLU A 1021 -14.51 6.87 33.44
N VAL A 1022 -13.59 6.05 32.91
CA VAL A 1022 -12.93 4.98 33.67
C VAL A 1022 -11.44 4.91 33.35
N THR A 1023 -10.63 4.74 34.40
CA THR A 1023 -9.21 4.41 34.31
C THR A 1023 -8.97 3.04 34.94
N PHE A 1024 -8.40 2.13 34.15
CA PHE A 1024 -7.98 0.80 34.57
C PHE A 1024 -6.48 0.81 34.88
N ARG A 1025 -6.06 0.10 35.93
CA ARG A 1025 -4.66 -0.23 36.23
C ARG A 1025 -4.42 -1.73 36.08
N ILE A 1026 -3.33 -2.09 35.43
CA ILE A 1026 -2.96 -3.43 35.01
C ILE A 1026 -1.67 -3.81 35.77
N PRO A 1027 -1.75 -4.54 36.89
CA PRO A 1027 -0.60 -4.73 37.80
C PRO A 1027 0.46 -5.72 37.29
N ASN A 1028 0.07 -6.68 36.44
CA ASN A 1028 0.92 -7.80 36.01
C ASN A 1028 1.12 -7.78 34.48
N LEU A 1029 1.61 -6.66 33.92
CA LEU A 1029 1.75 -6.52 32.46
C LEU A 1029 2.61 -7.61 31.81
N GLU A 1030 3.57 -8.16 32.54
CA GLU A 1030 4.43 -9.27 32.10
C GLU A 1030 3.67 -10.55 31.73
N ASN A 1031 2.43 -10.70 32.23
CA ASN A 1031 1.53 -11.82 31.92
C ASN A 1031 0.66 -11.59 30.66
N ALA A 1032 0.87 -10.48 29.93
CA ALA A 1032 0.21 -10.24 28.65
C ALA A 1032 0.55 -11.34 27.62
N GLU A 1033 -0.46 -11.80 26.88
CA GLU A 1033 -0.29 -12.81 25.83
C GLU A 1033 0.59 -12.26 24.69
N VAL A 1034 1.37 -13.12 24.04
CA VAL A 1034 2.29 -12.66 22.98
C VAL A 1034 1.48 -12.16 21.77
N PHE A 1035 1.84 -10.98 21.27
CA PHE A 1035 1.28 -10.44 20.04
C PHE A 1035 1.80 -11.23 18.84
N ASP A 1036 0.92 -11.77 18.02
CA ASP A 1036 1.30 -12.37 16.75
C ASP A 1036 1.52 -11.25 15.71
N PRO A 1037 2.72 -11.12 15.09
CA PRO A 1037 2.99 -10.07 14.11
C PRO A 1037 2.12 -10.12 12.85
N SER A 1038 1.39 -11.21 12.61
CA SER A 1038 0.40 -11.31 11.52
C SER A 1038 -0.91 -10.58 11.81
N TRP A 1039 -1.18 -10.19 13.06
CA TRP A 1039 -2.38 -9.43 13.45
C TRP A 1039 -2.27 -7.95 13.08
N VAL A 1040 -2.18 -7.65 11.77
CA VAL A 1040 -2.08 -6.28 11.25
C VAL A 1040 -3.41 -5.54 11.17
N ASP A 1041 -4.53 -6.26 11.12
CA ASP A 1041 -5.88 -5.67 11.17
C ASP A 1041 -6.50 -5.77 12.57
N ALA A 1042 -6.76 -4.61 13.18
CA ALA A 1042 -7.45 -4.51 14.45
C ALA A 1042 -8.95 -4.87 14.35
N GLN A 1043 -9.58 -4.66 13.20
CA GLN A 1043 -10.99 -4.95 12.96
C GLN A 1043 -11.25 -6.46 13.03
N GLN A 1044 -10.56 -7.25 12.19
CA GLN A 1044 -10.56 -8.72 12.23
C GLN A 1044 -10.15 -9.24 13.60
N LEU A 1045 -9.07 -8.70 14.20
CA LEU A 1045 -8.63 -9.13 15.52
C LEU A 1045 -9.70 -8.89 16.60
N SER A 1046 -10.47 -7.81 16.52
CA SER A 1046 -11.59 -7.55 17.45
C SER A 1046 -12.76 -8.52 17.25
N GLY A 1047 -12.94 -9.07 16.05
CA GLY A 1047 -13.85 -10.18 15.78
C GLY A 1047 -13.37 -11.50 16.39
N GLU A 1048 -12.11 -11.88 16.13
CA GLU A 1048 -11.52 -13.15 16.57
C GLU A 1048 -11.22 -13.22 18.08
N LYS A 1049 -10.81 -12.10 18.67
CA LYS A 1049 -10.35 -11.96 20.06
C LYS A 1049 -11.27 -11.09 20.92
N GLY A 1050 -12.51 -10.89 20.44
CA GLY A 1050 -13.50 -9.97 20.99
C GLY A 1050 -13.96 -10.27 22.42
N ALA A 1051 -14.90 -9.45 22.91
CA ALA A 1051 -15.29 -9.39 24.32
C ALA A 1051 -15.70 -10.73 24.98
N THR A 1052 -16.11 -11.75 24.21
CA THR A 1052 -16.46 -13.09 24.71
C THR A 1052 -15.30 -14.09 24.74
N GLY A 1053 -14.18 -13.80 24.05
CA GLY A 1053 -13.05 -14.70 23.90
C GLY A 1053 -12.00 -14.50 25.00
N LYS A 1054 -11.76 -15.52 25.83
CA LYS A 1054 -10.77 -15.47 26.92
C LYS A 1054 -9.37 -15.07 26.44
N GLY A 1055 -8.62 -14.35 27.28
CA GLY A 1055 -7.22 -13.98 27.04
C GLY A 1055 -6.41 -13.90 28.32
N GLY A 1056 -5.14 -13.51 28.19
CA GLY A 1056 -4.24 -13.21 29.31
C GLY A 1056 -4.69 -11.95 30.04
N ILE A 1057 -4.37 -10.78 29.46
CA ILE A 1057 -4.84 -9.48 29.95
C ILE A 1057 -6.01 -9.01 29.08
N GLY A 1058 -7.22 -9.21 29.61
CA GLY A 1058 -8.48 -8.93 28.94
C GLY A 1058 -9.05 -10.08 28.10
N PRO A 1059 -10.20 -9.87 27.45
CA PRO A 1059 -10.90 -8.59 27.31
C PRO A 1059 -11.45 -8.07 28.65
N PHE A 1060 -11.24 -6.78 28.91
CA PHE A 1060 -11.79 -6.04 30.06
C PHE A 1060 -12.34 -4.70 29.60
N GLY A 1061 -13.32 -4.14 30.31
CA GLY A 1061 -13.95 -2.88 29.93
C GLY A 1061 -15.37 -2.72 30.46
N LEU A 1062 -16.27 -2.25 29.59
CA LEU A 1062 -17.68 -2.00 29.87
C LEU A 1062 -18.59 -2.87 29.00
N LEU A 1063 -19.70 -3.35 29.55
CA LEU A 1063 -20.85 -3.85 28.81
C LEU A 1063 -21.94 -2.78 28.91
N THR A 1064 -22.14 -2.04 27.82
CA THR A 1064 -23.10 -0.95 27.67
C THR A 1064 -24.38 -1.47 27.01
N LEU A 1065 -25.51 -0.78 27.21
CA LEU A 1065 -26.81 -1.20 26.67
C LEU A 1065 -27.07 -2.70 26.92
N ALA A 1066 -26.87 -3.15 28.17
CA ALA A 1066 -26.88 -4.57 28.53
C ALA A 1066 -28.20 -5.00 29.16
N SER A 1067 -28.71 -6.19 28.82
CA SER A 1067 -29.81 -6.82 29.54
C SER A 1067 -29.30 -7.41 30.87
N LYS A 1068 -30.18 -7.57 31.85
CA LYS A 1068 -29.81 -7.99 33.21
C LYS A 1068 -29.23 -9.42 33.32
N ASP A 1069 -29.54 -10.25 32.33
CA ASP A 1069 -29.04 -11.62 32.14
C ASP A 1069 -27.83 -11.70 31.19
N LEU A 1070 -27.42 -10.56 30.61
CA LEU A 1070 -26.39 -10.44 29.58
C LEU A 1070 -26.67 -11.25 28.30
N GLU A 1071 -27.94 -11.55 27.98
CA GLU A 1071 -28.30 -12.07 26.65
C GLU A 1071 -28.00 -11.05 25.54
N GLU A 1072 -28.34 -9.79 25.76
CA GLU A 1072 -28.07 -8.65 24.88
C GLU A 1072 -27.10 -7.67 25.54
N TYR A 1073 -26.07 -7.19 24.83
CA TYR A 1073 -25.18 -6.09 25.26
C TYR A 1073 -24.28 -5.58 24.12
N THR A 1074 -23.91 -4.31 24.19
CA THR A 1074 -22.84 -3.70 23.39
C THR A 1074 -21.56 -3.65 24.24
N ALA A 1075 -20.53 -4.43 23.89
CA ALA A 1075 -19.28 -4.41 24.63
C ALA A 1075 -18.38 -3.26 24.17
N VAL A 1076 -17.62 -2.67 25.09
CA VAL A 1076 -16.49 -1.75 24.83
C VAL A 1076 -15.31 -2.25 25.66
N PHE A 1077 -14.21 -2.63 25.03
CA PHE A 1077 -13.16 -3.41 25.71
C PHE A 1077 -11.74 -3.09 25.26
N PHE A 1078 -10.77 -3.40 26.12
CA PHE A 1078 -9.35 -3.49 25.82
C PHE A 1078 -8.85 -4.94 25.97
N ARG A 1079 -7.83 -5.29 25.18
CA ARG A 1079 -7.03 -6.51 25.30
C ARG A 1079 -5.56 -6.14 25.10
N VAL A 1080 -4.68 -6.60 25.99
CA VAL A 1080 -3.27 -6.19 26.01
C VAL A 1080 -2.37 -7.37 25.67
N PHE A 1081 -1.46 -7.14 24.72
CA PHE A 1081 -0.51 -8.09 24.20
C PHE A 1081 0.92 -7.60 24.41
N ARG A 1082 1.89 -8.52 24.49
CA ARG A 1082 3.33 -8.23 24.63
C ARG A 1082 4.03 -8.46 23.29
N ALA A 1083 4.78 -7.46 22.81
CA ALA A 1083 5.47 -7.48 21.53
C ALA A 1083 6.92 -7.00 21.68
N GLN A 1084 7.88 -7.94 21.66
CA GLN A 1084 9.32 -7.70 21.83
C GLN A 1084 9.71 -6.83 23.04
N ASP A 1085 9.81 -5.52 22.85
CA ASP A 1085 10.23 -4.49 23.81
C ASP A 1085 9.08 -3.62 24.35
N LYS A 1086 7.86 -3.75 23.80
CA LYS A 1086 6.68 -2.94 24.16
C LYS A 1086 5.40 -3.76 24.35
N TYR A 1087 4.32 -3.07 24.69
CA TYR A 1087 2.97 -3.61 24.69
C TYR A 1087 2.18 -3.12 23.47
N VAL A 1088 1.23 -3.92 23.01
CA VAL A 1088 0.24 -3.57 21.99
C VAL A 1088 -1.13 -3.67 22.63
N VAL A 1089 -1.95 -2.64 22.48
CA VAL A 1089 -3.31 -2.61 23.01
C VAL A 1089 -4.30 -2.63 21.86
N LEU A 1090 -5.17 -3.63 21.84
CA LEU A 1090 -6.39 -3.62 21.03
C LEU A 1090 -7.51 -2.99 21.86
N MET A 1091 -8.15 -1.97 21.31
CA MET A 1091 -9.48 -1.52 21.72
C MET A 1091 -10.52 -2.11 20.77
N GLY A 1092 -11.71 -2.44 21.27
CA GLY A 1092 -12.83 -2.83 20.42
C GLY A 1092 -14.20 -2.47 20.98
N SER A 1093 -15.21 -2.40 20.10
CA SER A 1093 -16.58 -2.05 20.47
C SER A 1093 -17.63 -2.78 19.60
N GLY A 1094 -18.80 -3.09 20.15
CA GLY A 1094 -19.92 -3.71 19.42
C GLY A 1094 -20.00 -5.23 19.55
N GLY A 1095 -20.21 -5.91 18.41
CA GLY A 1095 -20.32 -7.37 18.30
C GLY A 1095 -21.76 -7.91 18.24
N SER A 1096 -21.87 -9.22 18.00
CA SER A 1096 -23.14 -9.91 17.64
C SER A 1096 -24.24 -9.89 18.70
N ARG A 1097 -23.89 -9.59 19.96
CA ARG A 1097 -24.84 -9.43 21.10
C ARG A 1097 -25.42 -8.03 21.25
N SER A 1098 -24.98 -7.05 20.45
CA SER A 1098 -25.46 -5.66 20.50
C SER A 1098 -26.98 -5.49 20.27
N SER A 1099 -27.61 -6.51 19.69
CA SER A 1099 -29.06 -6.64 19.55
C SER A 1099 -29.46 -8.09 19.29
N LEU A 1100 -30.61 -8.53 19.80
CA LEU A 1100 -31.19 -9.85 19.48
C LEU A 1100 -31.81 -9.94 18.08
N ARG A 1101 -31.87 -8.84 17.31
CA ARG A 1101 -32.27 -8.89 15.89
C ARG A 1101 -31.33 -9.81 15.10
N GLY A 1102 -31.91 -10.61 14.20
CA GLY A 1102 -31.17 -11.57 13.38
C GLY A 1102 -30.24 -10.89 12.38
N GLU A 1103 -29.17 -11.58 11.98
CA GLU A 1103 -28.06 -10.99 11.22
C GLU A 1103 -28.42 -10.56 9.78
N GLY A 1104 -29.56 -11.02 9.24
CA GLY A 1104 -30.14 -10.53 7.99
C GLY A 1104 -31.06 -9.31 8.12
N LEU A 1105 -31.30 -8.81 9.35
CA LEU A 1105 -32.18 -7.66 9.65
C LEU A 1105 -31.44 -6.48 10.28
N LEU A 1106 -30.22 -6.68 10.75
CA LEU A 1106 -29.37 -5.69 11.42
C LEU A 1106 -27.91 -6.14 11.32
N HIS A 1107 -27.04 -5.27 10.81
CA HIS A 1107 -25.61 -5.51 10.77
C HIS A 1107 -24.99 -5.24 12.16
N LYS A 1108 -24.30 -6.25 12.74
CA LYS A 1108 -23.79 -6.22 14.13
C LYS A 1108 -22.28 -6.53 14.22
N PRO A 1109 -21.41 -5.73 13.58
CA PRO A 1109 -19.96 -5.97 13.58
C PRO A 1109 -19.36 -5.71 14.96
N THR A 1110 -18.20 -6.32 15.24
CA THR A 1110 -17.26 -5.81 16.23
C THR A 1110 -16.30 -4.87 15.50
N TYR A 1111 -16.12 -3.66 16.04
CA TYR A 1111 -15.15 -2.68 15.57
C TYR A 1111 -13.87 -2.77 16.39
N GLY A 1112 -12.71 -2.50 15.78
CA GLY A 1112 -11.40 -2.64 16.43
C GLY A 1112 -10.37 -1.58 16.03
N ALA A 1113 -9.55 -1.16 16.99
CA ALA A 1113 -8.48 -0.18 16.82
C ALA A 1113 -7.23 -0.59 17.62
N PHE A 1114 -6.03 -0.46 17.06
CA PHE A 1114 -4.80 -0.51 17.84
C PHE A 1114 -4.54 0.85 18.49
N VAL A 1115 -4.20 0.85 19.78
CA VAL A 1115 -3.99 2.06 20.56
C VAL A 1115 -2.50 2.29 20.78
N ASP A 1116 -1.99 3.41 20.26
CA ASP A 1116 -0.61 3.88 20.46
C ASP A 1116 -0.39 4.43 21.88
N VAL A 1117 -0.40 3.55 22.88
CA VAL A 1117 -0.23 3.90 24.29
C VAL A 1117 0.94 3.16 24.92
N ASP A 1118 1.82 3.92 25.57
CA ASP A 1118 2.86 3.36 26.41
C ASP A 1118 2.30 3.07 27.82
N LEU A 1119 2.44 1.83 28.27
CA LEU A 1119 1.86 1.32 29.52
C LEU A 1119 2.89 1.25 30.67
N VAL A 1120 3.94 2.09 30.66
CA VAL A 1120 4.97 2.15 31.72
C VAL A 1120 4.39 2.24 33.14
N ASP A 1121 3.35 3.05 33.35
CA ASP A 1121 2.68 3.20 34.66
C ASP A 1121 1.52 2.17 34.87
N GLY A 1122 1.26 1.31 33.89
CA GLY A 1122 0.22 0.28 33.93
C GLY A 1122 -1.22 0.79 33.80
N GLU A 1123 -1.46 2.07 33.50
CA GLU A 1123 -2.80 2.65 33.45
C GLU A 1123 -3.30 2.95 32.02
N ILE A 1124 -4.59 2.72 31.78
CA ILE A 1124 -5.29 3.07 30.53
C ILE A 1124 -6.69 3.64 30.81
N SER A 1125 -7.04 4.71 30.11
CA SER A 1125 -8.34 5.40 30.24
C SER A 1125 -9.30 5.09 29.09
N LEU A 1126 -10.59 5.19 29.39
CA LEU A 1126 -11.71 5.13 28.46
C LEU A 1126 -12.78 6.14 28.90
N ARG A 1127 -13.26 6.98 27.97
CA ARG A 1127 -14.56 7.65 28.11
C ARG A 1127 -15.57 6.99 27.18
N CYS A 1128 -16.80 6.81 27.62
CA CYS A 1128 -17.87 6.17 26.87
C CYS A 1128 -19.18 6.96 27.02
N LEU A 1129 -19.78 7.34 25.90
CA LEU A 1129 -21.05 8.06 25.81
C LEU A 1129 -22.11 7.12 25.23
N ILE A 1130 -23.14 6.83 26.01
CA ILE A 1130 -24.26 5.96 25.65
C ILE A 1130 -25.51 6.81 25.44
N ASP A 1131 -26.20 6.63 24.32
CA ASP A 1131 -27.45 7.32 24.00
C ASP A 1131 -28.40 6.44 23.16
N HIS A 1132 -29.11 5.55 23.83
CA HIS A 1132 -30.14 4.63 23.31
C HIS A 1132 -29.68 3.69 22.17
N SER A 1133 -29.46 4.23 20.97
CA SER A 1133 -29.04 3.51 19.76
C SER A 1133 -27.59 3.77 19.33
N VAL A 1134 -26.82 4.51 20.13
CA VAL A 1134 -25.41 4.80 19.84
C VAL A 1134 -24.54 4.74 21.09
N VAL A 1135 -23.29 4.28 20.90
CA VAL A 1135 -22.24 4.21 21.91
C VAL A 1135 -20.94 4.77 21.30
N GLU A 1136 -20.47 5.93 21.75
CA GLU A 1136 -19.19 6.52 21.33
C GLU A 1136 -18.11 6.31 22.40
N SER A 1137 -16.98 5.74 21.99
CA SER A 1137 -15.92 5.28 22.90
C SER A 1137 -14.56 5.90 22.57
N PHE A 1138 -13.90 6.48 23.57
CA PHE A 1138 -12.67 7.26 23.46
C PHE A 1138 -11.56 6.66 24.32
N GLY A 1139 -10.67 5.86 23.71
CA GLY A 1139 -9.57 5.16 24.38
C GLY A 1139 -8.30 5.99 24.55
N ALA A 1140 -7.57 5.73 25.64
CA ALA A 1140 -6.27 6.31 25.98
C ALA A 1140 -6.19 7.85 25.79
N GLY A 1141 -7.18 8.57 26.33
CA GLY A 1141 -7.24 10.03 26.26
C GLY A 1141 -7.59 10.60 24.87
N GLY A 1142 -8.20 9.79 24.00
CA GLY A 1142 -8.66 10.23 22.68
C GLY A 1142 -7.79 9.78 21.49
N LYS A 1143 -6.88 8.81 21.70
CA LYS A 1143 -6.04 8.24 20.63
C LYS A 1143 -6.79 7.30 19.70
N ALA A 1144 -7.74 6.54 20.23
CA ALA A 1144 -8.61 5.66 19.46
C ALA A 1144 -10.07 6.03 19.74
N CYS A 1145 -10.84 6.24 18.68
CA CYS A 1145 -12.28 6.54 18.75
C CYS A 1145 -13.06 5.44 18.02
N ILE A 1146 -14.14 4.95 18.66
CA ILE A 1146 -15.02 3.94 18.06
C ILE A 1146 -16.49 4.30 18.32
N THR A 1147 -17.23 4.56 17.24
CA THR A 1147 -18.66 4.89 17.23
C THR A 1147 -19.48 3.66 16.87
N THR A 1148 -20.28 3.13 17.79
CA THR A 1148 -21.09 1.93 17.56
C THR A 1148 -22.57 2.30 17.48
N ARG A 1149 -23.18 2.10 16.30
CA ARG A 1149 -24.61 2.28 16.06
C ARG A 1149 -25.33 0.94 16.21
N THR A 1150 -26.37 0.86 17.04
CA THR A 1150 -27.08 -0.38 17.36
C THR A 1150 -28.58 -0.15 17.64
N TYR A 1151 -29.37 -1.22 17.65
CA TYR A 1151 -30.80 -1.22 17.98
C TYR A 1151 -31.12 -2.35 18.97
N PRO A 1152 -30.87 -2.18 20.28
CA PRO A 1152 -31.23 -3.17 21.31
C PRO A 1152 -32.74 -3.40 21.37
N THR A 1153 -33.14 -4.52 21.95
CA THR A 1153 -34.52 -5.04 21.97
C THR A 1153 -35.00 -5.43 23.37
N LEU A 1154 -34.08 -5.86 24.23
CA LEU A 1154 -34.30 -6.04 25.67
C LEU A 1154 -33.75 -4.84 26.44
N ALA A 1155 -32.52 -4.44 26.11
CA ALA A 1155 -31.71 -3.53 26.91
C ALA A 1155 -32.02 -2.05 26.61
N VAL A 1156 -33.27 -1.63 26.81
CA VAL A 1156 -33.72 -0.27 26.46
C VAL A 1156 -34.40 0.45 27.63
N GLY A 1157 -34.15 1.75 27.75
CA GLY A 1157 -34.75 2.62 28.75
C GLY A 1157 -34.34 2.23 30.18
N LYS A 1158 -35.24 1.55 30.91
CA LYS A 1158 -35.02 1.11 32.29
C LYS A 1158 -34.51 -0.33 32.42
N GLU A 1159 -34.66 -1.13 31.37
CA GLU A 1159 -34.15 -2.51 31.32
C GLU A 1159 -32.73 -2.56 30.72
N ALA A 1160 -32.17 -1.39 30.39
CA ALA A 1160 -30.76 -1.20 30.08
C ALA A 1160 -29.95 -1.11 31.38
N HIS A 1161 -28.91 -1.93 31.49
CA HIS A 1161 -27.93 -1.95 32.56
C HIS A 1161 -26.53 -1.62 32.02
N LEU A 1162 -25.62 -1.25 32.94
CA LEU A 1162 -24.21 -1.02 32.67
C LEU A 1162 -23.38 -1.91 33.60
N TYR A 1163 -22.44 -2.65 33.02
CA TYR A 1163 -21.51 -3.48 33.78
C TYR A 1163 -20.06 -3.12 33.47
N ALA A 1164 -19.19 -3.14 34.48
CA ALA A 1164 -17.75 -3.18 34.26
C ALA A 1164 -17.27 -4.65 34.38
N PHE A 1165 -16.43 -5.12 33.46
CA PHE A 1165 -16.09 -6.55 33.33
C PHE A 1165 -14.62 -6.83 33.06
N ASN A 1166 -14.19 -8.05 33.40
CA ASN A 1166 -12.92 -8.64 32.99
C ASN A 1166 -13.09 -10.15 32.76
N TYR A 1167 -12.88 -10.59 31.51
CA TYR A 1167 -12.91 -11.98 31.09
C TYR A 1167 -11.52 -12.50 30.63
N GLY A 1168 -10.44 -11.74 30.92
CA GLY A 1168 -9.08 -12.26 30.92
C GLY A 1168 -8.75 -13.07 32.18
N SER A 1169 -7.58 -13.72 32.22
CA SER A 1169 -7.10 -14.44 33.40
C SER A 1169 -6.46 -13.53 34.45
N GLU A 1170 -5.78 -12.47 34.03
CA GLU A 1170 -5.16 -11.51 34.97
C GLU A 1170 -6.20 -10.59 35.62
N THR A 1171 -5.95 -10.19 36.86
CA THR A 1171 -6.83 -9.24 37.57
C THR A 1171 -6.49 -7.81 37.17
N VAL A 1172 -7.52 -7.04 36.81
CA VAL A 1172 -7.44 -5.61 36.48
C VAL A 1172 -8.07 -4.81 37.64
N GLU A 1173 -7.49 -3.66 37.99
CA GLU A 1173 -8.08 -2.72 38.94
C GLU A 1173 -8.79 -1.60 38.18
N ILE A 1174 -10.05 -1.29 38.51
CA ILE A 1174 -10.60 0.04 38.23
C ILE A 1174 -9.96 0.99 39.24
N ALA A 1175 -8.99 1.78 38.80
CA ALA A 1175 -8.35 2.79 39.64
C ALA A 1175 -9.40 3.84 40.06
N LYS A 1176 -10.17 4.31 39.07
CA LYS A 1176 -11.34 5.19 39.22
C LYS A 1176 -12.33 4.98 38.06
N LEU A 1177 -13.62 4.95 38.37
CA LEU A 1177 -14.74 5.00 37.42
C LEU A 1177 -15.77 5.99 37.95
N ASN A 1178 -16.23 6.89 37.09
CA ASN A 1178 -17.36 7.79 37.33
C ASN A 1178 -18.38 7.57 36.22
N ALA A 1179 -19.64 7.42 36.59
CA ALA A 1179 -20.75 7.33 35.65
C ALA A 1179 -21.84 8.33 36.04
N TRP A 1180 -22.43 8.97 35.04
CA TRP A 1180 -23.48 9.98 35.21
C TRP A 1180 -24.68 9.63 34.34
N THR A 1181 -25.89 9.76 34.89
CA THR A 1181 -27.11 9.84 34.07
C THR A 1181 -27.05 11.13 33.27
N MET A 1182 -27.16 11.04 31.95
CA MET A 1182 -27.26 12.22 31.10
C MET A 1182 -28.73 12.66 31.02
N LYS A 1183 -28.98 13.97 31.07
CA LYS A 1183 -30.26 14.56 30.69
C LYS A 1183 -30.46 14.50 29.18
N THR A 1184 -31.72 14.43 28.76
CA THR A 1184 -32.14 14.75 27.40
C THR A 1184 -32.24 16.29 27.29
N PRO A 1185 -31.49 16.97 26.40
CA PRO A 1185 -31.63 18.41 26.17
C PRO A 1185 -32.98 18.76 25.51
N GLU A 1186 -33.45 19.99 25.73
CA GLU A 1186 -34.73 20.44 25.16
C GLU A 1186 -34.58 20.91 23.71
N MET A 1187 -34.95 20.05 22.76
CA MET A 1187 -35.21 20.49 21.36
C MET A 1187 -36.52 21.30 21.31
N ASN A 1188 -36.45 22.58 21.66
CA ASN A 1188 -37.60 23.49 21.66
C ASN A 1188 -38.04 23.80 20.23
N LEU A 1189 -39.24 23.31 19.86
CA LEU A 1189 -39.81 23.39 18.50
C LEU A 1189 -40.57 24.69 18.20
N ASN A 1190 -40.83 25.53 19.21
CA ASN A 1190 -41.37 26.89 19.07
C ASN A 1190 -40.86 27.78 20.24
N ASP A 1191 -41.14 29.08 20.18
CA ASP A 1191 -40.75 30.17 21.11
C ASP A 1191 -39.24 30.41 21.35
N GLY A 1192 -38.37 29.41 21.15
CA GLY A 1192 -36.91 29.56 21.24
C GLY A 1192 -36.30 30.61 20.31
N LYS A 1193 -36.95 30.94 19.19
CA LYS A 1193 -36.53 32.03 18.27
C LYS A 1193 -36.57 33.42 18.93
N ALA A 1194 -37.33 33.62 20.02
CA ALA A 1194 -37.29 34.84 20.82
C ALA A 1194 -36.12 34.80 21.83
N LEU A 1195 -35.97 33.69 22.55
CA LEU A 1195 -34.94 33.44 23.58
C LEU A 1195 -33.48 33.37 23.03
N LEU A 1196 -33.31 33.35 21.71
CA LEU A 1196 -32.03 33.51 21.03
C LEU A 1196 -31.79 34.92 20.45
N ARG A 1197 -32.84 35.75 20.36
CA ARG A 1197 -32.76 37.15 19.94
C ARG A 1197 -32.67 38.12 21.13
N GLU A 1198 -32.96 37.62 22.33
CA GLU A 1198 -32.47 38.12 23.62
C GLU A 1198 -31.12 37.47 24.02
#